data_AF-A0A0Q4QL23-F1
#
_entry.id   AF-A0A0Q4QL23-F1
#
_cell.length_a   1.000
_cell.length_b   1.000
_cell.length_c   1.000
_cell.angle_alpha   90.00
_cell.angle_beta   90.00
_cell.angle_gamma   90.00
#
_symmetry.space_group_name_H-M   'P 1'
#
loop_
_entity.id
_entity.type
_entity.pdbx_description
1 polymer ?
#
loop_
_entity_poly.entity_id
_entity_poly.type
_entity_poly.pdbx_seq_one_letter_code
_entity_poly.pdbx_strand_id
1 'polypeptide(L)'
;MIAEAGLAALWLAAAMALLQFAMAAIALSSRAQEPPQIVRDLLAAVRPVAVAQGVLALGAFAALTALFARTDLSVLLVAENSHSAKPMLYKVAATWGNHEGSMLLWVTVLAVAGGGMALFERLLAARTHVATLAAQAAIAAGFYAFLLFASNPFARLSPVPLDGLGLNPLLQDPGLAFHPPTLYLGYVGLSVAFSFAVGALVTRDVGRDFARAMRPWVLGAWIFLTIGITAGSYWAYYELGWGGWWFWDPVENASLMPWLAATALLHSVTVLATRDGLRAWTIMLSVVAFSMSMVGTFLVRSGILTSVHAFAVDPTRGSFILALLILYIGGALALFAFRVGTVRQGALFEPVSREGGLVLNNLLLSVILGIVLIGTLYPLLAEAFGVQLSVGPPFFNRAAGPVALLLVAGMAVGPLLRWRRDRGGAVARRIAIPGAVTLIAFVALLFTGAGWMPILGLSFAAGLAVASVLPLVGRSPWRTPLPIWGMVVAHFGIAVSLAGMASDSAFTAERLVAAAPGEVNRIGPFGIRFDGIKPVVGDNWSAVQGRLIVTRDGGAPFLLRPEQRFFANPPTETSEAALATFWDGQLYAVLGRDDHGGRRQLRLWWKPFVTLIWAGGGLIALGGFVSLVGRVRRRRAR
;
A
#
# COMPACT_ATOMS: atom_id res chain seq x y z
N MET A 1 -0.91 -9.10 -34.51
CA MET A 1 0.43 -9.62 -34.14
C MET A 1 0.90 -9.16 -32.75
N ILE A 2 0.56 -7.96 -32.25
CA ILE A 2 1.00 -7.54 -30.90
C ILE A 2 0.36 -8.43 -29.81
N ALA A 3 -0.94 -8.74 -29.94
CA ALA A 3 -1.64 -9.60 -28.99
C ALA A 3 -1.07 -11.02 -28.96
N GLU A 4 -0.77 -11.60 -30.13
CA GLU A 4 -0.18 -12.92 -30.26
C GLU A 4 1.25 -12.96 -29.69
N ALA A 5 2.05 -11.92 -29.94
CA ALA A 5 3.39 -11.80 -29.37
C ALA A 5 3.35 -11.64 -27.83
N GLY A 6 2.40 -10.84 -27.31
CA GLY A 6 2.18 -10.68 -25.87
C GLY A 6 1.77 -11.99 -25.20
N LEU A 7 0.85 -12.73 -25.81
CA LEU A 7 0.40 -14.04 -25.34
C LEU A 7 1.54 -15.08 -25.40
N ALA A 8 2.32 -15.09 -26.49
CA ALA A 8 3.48 -15.98 -26.62
C ALA A 8 4.53 -15.67 -25.54
N ALA A 9 4.83 -14.39 -25.29
CA ALA A 9 5.73 -13.98 -24.22
C ALA A 9 5.21 -14.42 -22.84
N LEU A 10 3.90 -14.35 -22.59
CA LEU A 10 3.27 -14.83 -21.36
C LEU A 10 3.42 -16.35 -21.18
N TRP A 11 3.17 -17.14 -22.22
CA TRP A 11 3.39 -18.60 -22.21
C TRP A 11 4.86 -18.96 -21.98
N LEU A 12 5.78 -18.27 -22.65
CA LEU A 12 7.22 -18.47 -22.46
C LEU A 12 7.65 -18.10 -21.04
N ALA A 13 7.12 -17.01 -20.47
CA ALA A 13 7.39 -16.63 -19.08
C ALA A 13 6.88 -17.70 -18.09
N ALA A 14 5.70 -18.27 -18.35
CA ALA A 14 5.17 -19.39 -17.56
C ALA A 14 6.06 -20.64 -17.66
N ALA A 15 6.51 -20.98 -18.87
CA ALA A 15 7.45 -22.09 -19.08
C ALA A 15 8.79 -21.84 -18.37
N MET A 16 9.31 -20.61 -18.37
CA MET A 16 10.52 -20.26 -17.63
C MET A 16 10.32 -20.38 -16.12
N ALA A 17 9.16 -20.03 -15.57
CA ALA A 17 8.87 -20.22 -14.14
C ALA A 17 8.86 -21.71 -13.76
N LEU A 18 8.20 -22.55 -14.57
CA LEU A 18 8.19 -24.01 -14.36
C LEU A 18 9.60 -24.61 -14.49
N LEU A 19 10.36 -24.21 -15.50
CA LEU A 19 11.73 -24.63 -15.71
C LEU A 19 12.62 -24.21 -14.53
N GLN A 20 12.53 -22.96 -14.10
CA GLN A 20 13.25 -22.43 -12.95
C GLN A 20 12.97 -23.25 -11.69
N PHE A 21 11.70 -23.54 -11.42
CA PHE A 21 11.29 -24.34 -10.27
C PHE A 21 11.82 -25.77 -10.36
N ALA A 22 11.67 -26.43 -11.51
CA ALA A 22 12.14 -27.80 -11.73
C ALA A 22 13.66 -27.93 -11.59
N MET A 23 14.43 -27.05 -12.23
CA MET A 23 15.90 -27.02 -12.11
C MET A 23 16.33 -26.83 -10.66
N ALA A 24 15.69 -25.90 -9.94
CA ALA A 24 16.00 -25.66 -8.53
C ALA A 24 15.64 -26.86 -7.65
N ALA A 25 14.48 -27.48 -7.85
CA ALA A 25 14.06 -28.66 -7.10
C ALA A 25 15.03 -29.84 -7.28
N ILE A 26 15.44 -30.12 -8.52
CA ILE A 26 16.43 -31.16 -8.85
C ILE A 26 17.77 -30.82 -8.20
N ALA A 27 18.26 -29.59 -8.37
CA ALA A 27 19.55 -29.17 -7.83
C ALA A 27 19.59 -29.22 -6.29
N LEU A 28 18.49 -28.87 -5.62
CA LEU A 28 18.40 -28.87 -4.17
C LEU A 28 18.23 -30.28 -3.58
N SER A 29 17.74 -31.26 -4.35
CA SER A 29 17.59 -32.65 -3.90
C SER A 29 18.92 -33.33 -3.59
N SER A 30 19.99 -32.97 -4.30
CA SER A 30 21.33 -33.55 -4.10
C SER A 30 21.97 -33.09 -2.81
N ARG A 31 22.17 -33.99 -1.84
CA ARG A 31 22.81 -33.66 -0.54
C ARG A 31 24.34 -33.82 -0.53
N ALA A 32 24.96 -34.11 -1.67
CA ALA A 32 26.40 -34.28 -1.76
C ALA A 32 27.16 -32.99 -1.40
N GLN A 33 28.27 -33.13 -0.68
CA GLN A 33 29.18 -32.02 -0.38
C GLN A 33 29.86 -31.52 -1.67
N GLU A 34 30.22 -32.44 -2.57
CA GLU A 34 30.64 -32.15 -3.94
C GLU A 34 29.54 -32.60 -4.91
N PRO A 35 28.60 -31.71 -5.27
CA PRO A 35 27.54 -32.06 -6.20
C PRO A 35 28.11 -32.41 -7.59
N PRO A 36 27.56 -33.41 -8.29
CA PRO A 36 27.93 -33.71 -9.68
C PRO A 36 27.88 -32.47 -10.57
N GLN A 37 28.64 -32.45 -11.67
CA GLN A 37 28.72 -31.29 -12.58
C GLN A 37 27.33 -30.81 -13.02
N ILE A 38 26.42 -31.74 -13.36
CA ILE A 38 25.04 -31.43 -13.74
C ILE A 38 24.29 -30.63 -12.67
N VAL A 39 24.50 -30.91 -11.37
CA VAL A 39 23.86 -30.17 -10.28
C VAL A 39 24.45 -28.76 -10.16
N ARG A 40 25.76 -28.60 -10.37
CA ARG A 40 26.41 -27.28 -10.39
C ARG A 40 25.89 -26.43 -11.55
N ASP A 41 25.75 -27.03 -12.72
CA ASP A 41 25.22 -26.37 -13.92
C ASP A 41 23.76 -25.94 -13.70
N LEU A 42 22.94 -26.81 -13.10
CA LEU A 42 21.55 -26.48 -12.74
C LEU A 42 21.48 -25.32 -11.74
N LEU A 43 22.30 -25.32 -10.67
CA LEU A 43 22.37 -24.22 -9.71
C LEU A 43 22.74 -22.89 -10.39
N ALA A 44 23.67 -22.92 -11.35
CA ALA A 44 24.09 -21.75 -12.09
C ALA A 44 23.00 -21.26 -13.07
N ALA A 45 22.26 -22.18 -13.71
CA ALA A 45 21.23 -21.89 -14.71
C ALA A 45 19.95 -21.26 -14.14
N VAL A 46 19.63 -21.47 -12.85
CA VAL A 46 18.42 -20.88 -12.21
C VAL A 46 18.39 -19.35 -12.35
N ARG A 47 19.54 -18.68 -12.21
CA ARG A 47 19.63 -17.21 -12.23
C ARG A 47 19.31 -16.60 -13.61
N PRO A 48 19.95 -17.01 -14.72
CA PRO A 48 19.60 -16.47 -16.04
C PRO A 48 18.17 -16.80 -16.45
N VAL A 49 17.62 -17.95 -16.07
CA VAL A 49 16.21 -18.28 -16.33
C VAL A 49 15.25 -17.33 -15.60
N ALA A 50 15.53 -16.99 -14.34
CA ALA A 50 14.75 -15.99 -13.60
C ALA A 50 14.78 -14.59 -14.26
N VAL A 51 15.93 -14.21 -14.83
CA VAL A 51 16.05 -12.94 -15.58
C VAL A 51 15.26 -13.00 -16.87
N ALA A 52 15.37 -14.09 -17.63
CA ALA A 52 14.61 -14.29 -18.87
C ALA A 52 13.10 -14.26 -18.60
N GLN A 53 12.62 -14.92 -17.53
CA GLN A 53 11.24 -14.85 -17.08
C GLN A 53 10.79 -13.39 -16.85
N GLY A 54 11.60 -12.60 -16.14
CA GLY A 54 11.30 -11.19 -15.87
C GLY A 54 11.20 -10.34 -17.13
N VAL A 55 12.12 -10.54 -18.09
CA VAL A 55 12.11 -9.83 -19.39
C VAL A 55 10.88 -10.21 -20.22
N LEU A 56 10.52 -11.49 -20.27
CA LEU A 56 9.34 -11.97 -21.01
C LEU A 56 8.04 -11.43 -20.42
N ALA A 57 7.90 -11.43 -19.09
CA ALA A 57 6.73 -10.86 -18.42
C ALA A 57 6.60 -9.35 -18.69
N LEU A 58 7.71 -8.61 -18.62
CA LEU A 58 7.75 -7.19 -18.96
C LEU A 58 7.38 -6.94 -20.42
N GLY A 59 7.86 -7.79 -21.34
CA GLY A 59 7.50 -7.75 -22.76
C GLY A 59 6.01 -7.99 -22.99
N ALA A 60 5.41 -8.97 -22.31
CA ALA A 60 3.98 -9.22 -22.35
C ALA A 60 3.18 -8.00 -21.85
N PHE A 61 3.55 -7.44 -20.70
CA PHE A 61 2.86 -6.25 -20.18
C PHE A 61 3.00 -5.04 -21.10
N ALA A 62 4.19 -4.79 -21.66
CA ALA A 62 4.42 -3.71 -22.62
C ALA A 62 3.58 -3.90 -23.90
N ALA A 63 3.42 -5.14 -24.38
CA ALA A 63 2.53 -5.46 -25.49
C ALA A 63 1.06 -5.13 -25.16
N LEU A 64 0.59 -5.47 -23.95
CA LEU A 64 -0.76 -5.11 -23.50
C LEU A 64 -0.94 -3.59 -23.43
N THR A 65 0.02 -2.86 -22.85
CA THR A 65 -0.01 -1.39 -22.82
C THR A 65 -0.06 -0.79 -24.23
N ALA A 66 0.68 -1.34 -25.19
CA ALA A 66 0.67 -0.89 -26.57
C ALA A 66 -0.69 -1.12 -27.27
N LEU A 67 -1.38 -2.22 -26.95
CA LEU A 67 -2.73 -2.49 -27.45
C LEU A 67 -3.74 -1.48 -26.91
N PHE A 68 -3.68 -1.18 -25.60
CA PHE A 68 -4.53 -0.18 -24.96
C PHE A 68 -4.28 1.23 -25.48
N ALA A 69 -3.01 1.61 -25.64
CA ALA A 69 -2.57 2.89 -26.21
C ALA A 69 -3.13 3.14 -27.62
N ARG A 70 -3.26 2.08 -28.42
CA ARG A 70 -3.81 2.13 -29.79
C ARG A 70 -5.32 1.91 -29.84
N THR A 71 -5.97 1.56 -28.73
CA THR A 71 -7.36 1.09 -28.70
C THR A 71 -7.56 -0.05 -29.71
N ASP A 72 -6.72 -1.09 -29.67
CA ASP A 72 -6.87 -2.26 -30.53
C ASP A 72 -8.05 -3.14 -30.07
N LEU A 73 -9.23 -2.85 -30.62
CA LEU A 73 -10.52 -3.48 -30.27
C LEU A 73 -10.62 -4.96 -30.65
N SER A 74 -9.63 -5.50 -31.36
CA SER A 74 -9.58 -6.92 -31.66
C SER A 74 -9.17 -7.79 -30.46
N VAL A 75 -8.77 -7.16 -29.35
CA VAL A 75 -8.56 -7.78 -28.04
C VAL A 75 -9.75 -7.46 -27.14
N LEU A 76 -10.40 -8.50 -26.60
CA LEU A 76 -11.60 -8.41 -25.77
C LEU A 76 -11.43 -7.39 -24.63
N LEU A 77 -10.33 -7.51 -23.89
CA LEU A 77 -10.06 -6.65 -22.74
C LEU A 77 -9.97 -5.15 -23.11
N VAL A 78 -9.40 -4.85 -24.28
CA VAL A 78 -9.28 -3.48 -24.79
C VAL A 78 -10.64 -2.97 -25.25
N ALA A 79 -11.44 -3.80 -25.90
CA ALA A 79 -12.80 -3.45 -26.30
C ALA A 79 -13.70 -3.15 -25.08
N GLU A 80 -13.52 -3.85 -23.97
CA GLU A 80 -14.29 -3.63 -22.75
C GLU A 80 -13.85 -2.39 -21.95
N ASN A 81 -12.58 -1.97 -22.06
CA ASN A 81 -12.00 -0.99 -21.13
C ASN A 81 -11.34 0.23 -21.80
N SER A 82 -11.29 0.32 -23.12
CA SER A 82 -10.76 1.46 -23.88
C SER A 82 -11.81 2.02 -24.84
N HIS A 83 -11.60 3.24 -25.32
CA HIS A 83 -12.49 3.90 -26.30
C HIS A 83 -11.67 4.91 -27.11
N SER A 84 -11.96 5.05 -28.41
CA SER A 84 -11.25 5.92 -29.34
C SER A 84 -11.11 7.38 -28.85
N ALA A 85 -12.17 7.95 -28.29
CA ALA A 85 -12.26 9.33 -27.82
C ALA A 85 -11.56 9.62 -26.49
N LYS A 86 -11.05 8.59 -25.77
CA LYS A 86 -10.42 8.81 -24.47
C LYS A 86 -9.04 9.48 -24.59
N PRO A 87 -8.69 10.40 -23.69
CA PRO A 87 -7.32 10.88 -23.55
C PRO A 87 -6.31 9.74 -23.35
N MET A 88 -5.09 9.94 -23.86
CA MET A 88 -4.05 8.90 -23.89
C MET A 88 -3.66 8.40 -22.48
N LEU A 89 -3.66 9.28 -21.48
CA LEU A 89 -3.37 8.91 -20.09
C LEU A 89 -4.30 7.80 -19.61
N TYR A 90 -5.61 7.93 -19.87
CA TYR A 90 -6.61 6.98 -19.44
C TYR A 90 -6.66 5.73 -20.32
N LYS A 91 -6.26 5.82 -21.60
CA LYS A 91 -6.02 4.63 -22.43
C LYS A 91 -4.91 3.77 -21.84
N VAL A 92 -3.77 4.37 -21.48
CA VAL A 92 -2.66 3.66 -20.85
C VAL A 92 -3.05 3.12 -19.47
N ALA A 93 -3.64 3.96 -18.61
CA ALA A 93 -4.04 3.56 -17.26
C ALA A 93 -5.12 2.47 -17.26
N ALA A 94 -5.99 2.43 -18.28
CA ALA A 94 -6.94 1.34 -18.47
C ALA A 94 -6.27 -0.03 -18.60
N THR A 95 -4.98 -0.11 -18.93
CA THR A 95 -4.20 -1.37 -18.92
C THR A 95 -4.27 -2.06 -17.56
N TRP A 96 -4.26 -1.31 -16.45
CA TRP A 96 -4.33 -1.86 -15.08
C TRP A 96 -5.59 -1.43 -14.31
N GLY A 97 -6.49 -0.68 -14.95
CA GLY A 97 -7.80 -0.31 -14.39
C GLY A 97 -8.86 -1.41 -14.47
N ASN A 98 -8.49 -2.59 -14.96
CA ASN A 98 -9.35 -3.76 -15.12
C ASN A 98 -8.76 -4.98 -14.39
N HIS A 99 -9.47 -6.11 -14.40
CA HIS A 99 -9.02 -7.32 -13.70
C HIS A 99 -7.77 -7.96 -14.33
N GLU A 100 -7.85 -8.44 -15.58
CA GLU A 100 -6.84 -9.19 -16.31
C GLU A 100 -5.50 -8.44 -16.38
N GLY A 101 -5.56 -7.17 -16.77
CA GLY A 101 -4.37 -6.35 -16.98
C GLY A 101 -3.71 -5.90 -15.68
N SER A 102 -4.49 -5.71 -14.60
CA SER A 102 -3.92 -5.52 -13.27
C SER A 102 -3.24 -6.79 -12.73
N MET A 103 -3.76 -7.98 -13.08
CA MET A 103 -3.15 -9.26 -12.74
C MET A 103 -1.88 -9.52 -13.57
N LEU A 104 -1.84 -9.08 -14.84
CA LEU A 104 -0.61 -9.09 -15.64
C LEU A 104 0.44 -8.14 -15.05
N LEU A 105 0.05 -6.94 -14.60
CA LEU A 105 0.93 -6.02 -13.87
C LEU A 105 1.47 -6.69 -12.59
N TRP A 106 0.59 -7.32 -11.80
CA TRP A 106 0.95 -8.04 -10.59
C TRP A 106 2.02 -9.11 -10.87
N VAL A 107 1.82 -9.97 -11.87
CA VAL A 107 2.79 -11.03 -12.22
C VAL A 107 4.08 -10.46 -12.82
N THR A 108 3.98 -9.35 -13.55
CA THR A 108 5.17 -8.65 -14.09
C THR A 108 6.05 -8.13 -12.96
N VAL A 109 5.47 -7.49 -11.94
CA VAL A 109 6.21 -7.05 -10.75
C VAL A 109 6.86 -8.25 -10.04
N LEU A 110 6.14 -9.37 -9.90
CA LEU A 110 6.66 -10.59 -9.28
C LEU A 110 7.89 -11.14 -10.01
N ALA A 111 7.79 -11.27 -11.34
CA ALA A 111 8.82 -11.80 -12.20
C ALA A 111 10.05 -10.86 -12.27
N VAL A 112 9.83 -9.55 -12.40
CA VAL A 112 10.90 -8.54 -12.39
C VAL A 112 11.61 -8.51 -11.03
N ALA A 113 10.87 -8.63 -9.91
CA ALA A 113 11.48 -8.74 -8.59
C ALA A 113 12.33 -10.02 -8.45
N GLY A 114 11.87 -11.15 -9.03
CA GLY A 114 12.63 -12.39 -9.12
C GLY A 114 13.92 -12.25 -9.94
N GLY A 115 13.83 -11.63 -11.13
CA GLY A 115 14.98 -11.32 -11.96
C GLY A 115 15.97 -10.37 -11.26
N GLY A 116 15.47 -9.33 -10.58
CA GLY A 116 16.28 -8.42 -9.78
C GLY A 116 17.01 -9.14 -8.64
N MET A 117 16.34 -10.06 -7.95
CA MET A 117 16.95 -10.91 -6.93
C MET A 117 18.03 -11.83 -7.52
N ALA A 118 17.81 -12.38 -8.71
CA ALA A 118 18.83 -13.17 -9.43
C ALA A 118 20.04 -12.32 -9.84
N LEU A 119 19.85 -11.05 -10.18
CA LEU A 119 20.92 -10.15 -10.62
C LEU A 119 21.74 -9.58 -9.47
N PHE A 120 21.08 -9.09 -8.41
CA PHE A 120 21.72 -8.24 -7.40
C PHE A 120 22.07 -8.96 -6.10
N GLU A 121 21.46 -10.11 -5.78
CA GLU A 121 21.75 -10.81 -4.53
C GLU A 121 23.09 -11.55 -4.61
N ARG A 122 23.92 -11.42 -3.57
CA ARG A 122 25.29 -11.93 -3.50
C ARG A 122 25.69 -12.41 -2.10
N LEU A 123 24.88 -12.15 -1.07
CA LEU A 123 25.20 -12.46 0.33
C LEU A 123 24.71 -13.84 0.74
N LEU A 124 23.68 -14.38 0.07
CA LEU A 124 23.16 -15.70 0.37
C LEU A 124 24.09 -16.80 -0.12
N ALA A 125 24.14 -17.91 0.63
CA ALA A 125 24.70 -19.15 0.13
C ALA A 125 23.97 -19.59 -1.15
N ALA A 126 24.69 -20.17 -2.11
CA ALA A 126 24.16 -20.52 -3.43
C ALA A 126 22.87 -21.36 -3.35
N ARG A 127 22.84 -22.34 -2.44
CA ARG A 127 21.66 -23.20 -2.24
C ARG A 127 20.47 -22.42 -1.66
N THR A 128 20.70 -21.52 -0.70
CA THR A 128 19.66 -20.65 -0.13
C THR A 128 19.11 -19.71 -1.19
N HIS A 129 19.98 -19.11 -2.01
CA HIS A 129 19.56 -18.22 -3.10
C HIS A 129 18.72 -18.96 -4.16
N VAL A 130 19.13 -20.17 -4.56
CA VAL A 130 18.37 -21.00 -5.50
C VAL A 130 17.03 -21.42 -4.90
N ALA A 131 16.98 -21.80 -3.62
CA ALA A 131 15.72 -22.13 -2.95
C ALA A 131 14.77 -20.92 -2.87
N THR A 132 15.31 -19.73 -2.65
CA THR A 132 14.56 -18.48 -2.67
C THR A 132 14.03 -18.15 -4.08
N LEU A 133 14.83 -18.33 -5.13
CA LEU A 133 14.37 -18.19 -6.51
C LEU A 133 13.31 -19.25 -6.88
N ALA A 134 13.43 -20.48 -6.36
CA ALA A 134 12.43 -21.53 -6.56
C ALA A 134 11.08 -21.14 -5.95
N ALA A 135 11.07 -20.61 -4.73
CA ALA A 135 9.86 -20.12 -4.08
C ALA A 135 9.19 -19.01 -4.90
N GLN A 136 9.98 -18.05 -5.42
CA GLN A 136 9.47 -16.98 -6.28
C GLN A 136 8.86 -17.53 -7.58
N ALA A 137 9.52 -18.53 -8.20
CA ALA A 137 9.01 -19.20 -9.40
C ALA A 137 7.73 -19.99 -9.15
N ALA A 138 7.62 -20.66 -7.99
CA ALA A 138 6.42 -21.41 -7.63
C ALA A 138 5.20 -20.49 -7.48
N ILE A 139 5.37 -19.30 -6.90
CA ILE A 139 4.33 -18.28 -6.84
C ILE A 139 3.99 -17.80 -8.25
N ALA A 140 5.00 -17.49 -9.07
CA ALA A 140 4.80 -16.99 -10.41
C ALA A 140 4.06 -18.00 -11.30
N ALA A 141 4.40 -19.29 -11.20
CA ALA A 141 3.77 -20.35 -11.97
C ALA A 141 2.25 -20.43 -11.75
N GLY A 142 1.77 -20.30 -10.51
CA GLY A 142 0.33 -20.33 -10.24
C GLY A 142 -0.41 -19.10 -10.76
N PHE A 143 0.20 -17.92 -10.68
CA PHE A 143 -0.42 -16.72 -11.26
C PHE A 143 -0.31 -16.65 -12.78
N TYR A 144 0.73 -17.23 -13.38
CA TYR A 144 0.75 -17.45 -14.83
C TYR A 144 -0.35 -18.41 -15.25
N ALA A 145 -0.54 -19.52 -14.53
CA ALA A 145 -1.65 -20.45 -14.78
C ALA A 145 -3.01 -19.73 -14.65
N PHE A 146 -3.18 -18.88 -13.64
CA PHE A 146 -4.38 -18.06 -13.49
C PHE A 146 -4.63 -17.16 -14.72
N LEU A 147 -3.61 -16.42 -15.18
CA LEU A 147 -3.75 -15.57 -16.37
C LEU A 147 -4.03 -16.39 -17.64
N LEU A 148 -3.35 -17.52 -17.82
CA LEU A 148 -3.45 -18.31 -19.05
C LEU A 148 -4.77 -19.08 -19.17
N PHE A 149 -5.31 -19.56 -18.05
CA PHE A 149 -6.48 -20.44 -18.04
C PHE A 149 -7.77 -19.79 -17.55
N ALA A 150 -7.70 -18.76 -16.70
CA ALA A 150 -8.88 -18.15 -16.09
C ALA A 150 -9.07 -16.66 -16.44
N SER A 151 -8.00 -15.93 -16.74
CA SER A 151 -8.06 -14.46 -16.93
C SER A 151 -7.08 -13.98 -18.01
N ASN A 152 -7.30 -14.41 -19.26
CA ASN A 152 -6.38 -14.14 -20.37
C ASN A 152 -6.47 -12.69 -20.87
N PRO A 153 -5.42 -11.86 -20.67
CA PRO A 153 -5.45 -10.45 -21.09
C PRO A 153 -5.37 -10.24 -22.61
N PHE A 154 -5.06 -11.28 -23.38
CA PHE A 154 -4.90 -11.24 -24.84
C PHE A 154 -6.01 -11.99 -25.58
N ALA A 155 -7.12 -12.30 -24.91
CA ALA A 155 -8.28 -12.94 -25.51
C ALA A 155 -8.74 -12.14 -26.75
N ARG A 156 -8.89 -12.84 -27.89
CA ARG A 156 -9.27 -12.23 -29.17
C ARG A 156 -10.79 -12.07 -29.23
N LEU A 157 -11.23 -10.99 -29.85
CA LEU A 157 -12.64 -10.70 -30.07
C LEU A 157 -12.95 -10.70 -31.57
N SER A 158 -13.99 -11.42 -31.97
CA SER A 158 -14.49 -11.48 -33.35
C SER A 158 -16.02 -11.65 -33.33
N PRO A 159 -16.80 -10.78 -34.01
CA PRO A 159 -16.35 -9.64 -34.82
C PRO A 159 -15.76 -8.52 -33.96
N VAL A 160 -14.86 -7.73 -34.56
CA VAL A 160 -14.26 -6.56 -33.89
C VAL A 160 -15.31 -5.45 -33.81
N PRO A 161 -15.63 -4.91 -32.62
CA PRO A 161 -16.62 -3.83 -32.50
C PRO A 161 -16.08 -2.53 -33.11
N LEU A 162 -17.00 -1.64 -33.48
CA LEU A 162 -16.66 -0.34 -34.07
C LEU A 162 -15.96 0.60 -33.08
N ASP A 163 -16.36 0.56 -31.81
CA ASP A 163 -15.68 1.25 -30.71
C ASP A 163 -15.77 0.42 -29.43
N GLY A 164 -14.94 0.76 -28.45
CA GLY A 164 -14.92 0.09 -27.14
C GLY A 164 -15.89 0.72 -26.14
N LEU A 165 -16.29 -0.07 -25.14
CA LEU A 165 -17.20 0.34 -24.07
C LEU A 165 -16.61 1.44 -23.19
N GLY A 166 -15.28 1.43 -23.07
CA GLY A 166 -14.52 2.40 -22.31
C GLY A 166 -14.42 2.11 -20.82
N LEU A 167 -13.29 2.54 -20.24
CA LEU A 167 -13.05 2.55 -18.79
C LEU A 167 -14.18 3.20 -18.00
N ASN A 168 -14.50 2.65 -16.82
CA ASN A 168 -15.38 3.29 -15.84
C ASN A 168 -15.00 4.78 -15.65
N PRO A 169 -15.93 5.73 -15.85
CA PRO A 169 -15.64 7.15 -15.76
C PRO A 169 -15.06 7.64 -14.42
N LEU A 170 -15.40 7.03 -13.28
CA LEU A 170 -14.79 7.33 -11.98
C LEU A 170 -13.28 7.06 -11.93
N LEU A 171 -12.77 6.26 -12.85
CA LEU A 171 -11.35 5.93 -12.95
C LEU A 171 -10.61 6.85 -13.93
N GLN A 172 -11.31 7.77 -14.61
CA GLN A 172 -10.68 8.77 -15.49
C GLN A 172 -10.09 9.93 -14.68
N ASP A 173 -9.24 9.60 -13.70
CA ASP A 173 -8.53 10.52 -12.84
C ASP A 173 -7.02 10.16 -12.82
N PRO A 174 -6.10 11.15 -12.73
CA PRO A 174 -4.67 10.87 -12.63
C PRO A 174 -4.28 9.94 -11.47
N GLY A 175 -5.11 9.86 -10.42
CA GLY A 175 -5.00 8.91 -9.32
C GLY A 175 -4.91 7.46 -9.80
N LEU A 176 -5.75 7.03 -10.74
CA LEU A 176 -5.67 5.68 -11.34
C LEU A 176 -4.32 5.42 -12.02
N ALA A 177 -3.74 6.44 -12.65
CA ALA A 177 -2.49 6.25 -13.38
C ALA A 177 -1.30 6.01 -12.44
N PHE A 178 -1.34 6.56 -11.22
CA PHE A 178 -0.21 6.54 -10.30
C PHE A 178 -0.37 5.58 -9.11
N HIS A 179 -1.54 5.55 -8.49
CA HIS A 179 -1.77 4.83 -7.24
C HIS A 179 -1.65 3.30 -7.40
N PRO A 180 -2.36 2.61 -8.32
CA PRO A 180 -2.28 1.16 -8.45
C PRO A 180 -0.86 0.65 -8.76
N PRO A 181 -0.09 1.21 -9.72
CA PRO A 181 1.28 0.73 -9.97
C PRO A 181 2.18 0.81 -8.74
N THR A 182 2.11 1.91 -7.97
CA THR A 182 2.89 2.03 -6.73
C THR A 182 2.42 1.03 -5.68
N LEU A 183 1.12 0.80 -5.54
CA LEU A 183 0.57 -0.21 -4.64
C LEU A 183 1.02 -1.63 -5.02
N TYR A 184 0.97 -2.01 -6.30
CA TYR A 184 1.42 -3.33 -6.79
C TYR A 184 2.92 -3.55 -6.59
N LEU A 185 3.76 -2.54 -6.83
CA LEU A 185 5.20 -2.59 -6.52
C LEU A 185 5.45 -2.90 -5.03
N GLY A 186 4.59 -2.39 -4.16
CA GLY A 186 4.62 -2.66 -2.73
C GLY A 186 4.11 -4.05 -2.34
N TYR A 187 2.86 -4.36 -2.69
CA TYR A 187 2.18 -5.64 -2.42
C TYR A 187 3.02 -6.83 -2.90
N VAL A 188 3.33 -6.81 -4.18
CA VAL A 188 4.02 -7.93 -4.83
C VAL A 188 5.48 -7.92 -4.45
N GLY A 189 6.07 -6.75 -4.15
CA GLY A 189 7.42 -6.65 -3.61
C GLY A 189 7.63 -7.48 -2.32
N LEU A 190 6.59 -7.65 -1.50
CA LEU A 190 6.66 -8.50 -0.30
C LEU A 190 6.81 -10.00 -0.60
N SER A 191 6.49 -10.45 -1.83
CA SER A 191 6.77 -11.83 -2.29
C SER A 191 8.24 -12.18 -2.15
N VAL A 192 9.13 -11.21 -2.33
CA VAL A 192 10.57 -11.42 -2.19
C VAL A 192 10.88 -11.81 -0.76
N ALA A 193 10.36 -11.08 0.23
CA ALA A 193 10.57 -11.40 1.65
C ALA A 193 10.03 -12.79 2.02
N PHE A 194 8.87 -13.16 1.49
CA PHE A 194 8.31 -14.50 1.61
C PHE A 194 9.22 -15.57 1.00
N SER A 195 9.70 -15.36 -0.23
CA SER A 195 10.60 -16.28 -0.94
C SER A 195 11.94 -16.44 -0.23
N PHE A 196 12.47 -15.35 0.35
CA PHE A 196 13.63 -15.39 1.24
C PHE A 196 13.35 -16.31 2.45
N ALA A 197 12.21 -16.14 3.12
CA ALA A 197 11.83 -16.94 4.28
C ALA A 197 11.65 -18.43 3.94
N VAL A 198 10.98 -18.76 2.84
CA VAL A 198 10.83 -20.14 2.36
C VAL A 198 12.20 -20.75 2.05
N GLY A 199 13.05 -20.04 1.29
CA GLY A 199 14.39 -20.53 0.95
C GLY A 199 15.26 -20.79 2.17
N ALA A 200 15.22 -19.89 3.17
CA ALA A 200 15.94 -20.04 4.43
C ALA A 200 15.41 -21.19 5.29
N LEU A 201 14.09 -21.45 5.30
CA LEU A 201 13.50 -22.59 6.01
C LEU A 201 13.85 -23.94 5.37
N VAL A 202 13.83 -24.00 4.03
CA VAL A 202 14.19 -25.21 3.26
C VAL A 202 15.64 -25.60 3.53
N THR A 203 16.54 -24.61 3.48
CA THR A 203 17.99 -24.80 3.65
C THR A 203 18.47 -24.75 5.10
N ARG A 204 17.60 -24.34 6.04
CA ARG A 204 17.91 -24.09 7.45
C ARG A 204 18.97 -22.99 7.66
N ASP A 205 19.08 -22.08 6.70
CA ASP A 205 20.05 -20.99 6.68
C ASP A 205 19.41 -19.67 7.14
N VAL A 206 19.11 -19.60 8.44
CA VAL A 206 18.47 -18.43 9.05
C VAL A 206 19.50 -17.70 9.91
N GLY A 207 20.07 -16.63 9.36
CA GLY A 207 21.11 -15.85 10.03
C GLY A 207 21.14 -14.37 9.67
N ARG A 208 22.26 -13.73 10.00
CA ARG A 208 22.47 -12.30 9.74
C ARG A 208 22.52 -11.96 8.27
N ASP A 209 23.13 -12.82 7.45
CA ASP A 209 23.30 -12.55 6.02
C ASP A 209 22.00 -12.68 5.27
N PHE A 210 21.16 -13.67 5.62
CA PHE A 210 19.74 -13.72 5.25
C PHE A 210 19.02 -12.39 5.55
N ALA A 211 19.10 -11.89 6.78
CA ALA A 211 18.41 -10.68 7.16
C ALA A 211 18.97 -9.43 6.48
N ARG A 212 20.29 -9.37 6.27
CA ARG A 212 20.91 -8.30 5.49
C ARG A 212 20.37 -8.37 4.06
N ALA A 213 20.49 -9.49 3.38
CA ALA A 213 20.02 -9.70 2.01
C ALA A 213 18.56 -9.27 1.80
N MET A 214 17.65 -9.71 2.67
CA MET A 214 16.21 -9.43 2.58
C MET A 214 15.84 -7.95 2.86
N ARG A 215 16.58 -7.26 3.72
CA ARG A 215 16.23 -5.90 4.20
C ARG A 215 15.95 -4.84 3.12
N PRO A 216 16.80 -4.62 2.09
CA PRO A 216 16.53 -3.63 1.06
C PRO A 216 15.24 -3.94 0.28
N TRP A 217 14.90 -5.21 0.08
CA TRP A 217 13.67 -5.63 -0.61
C TRP A 217 12.43 -5.29 0.21
N VAL A 218 12.42 -5.64 1.50
CA VAL A 218 11.31 -5.26 2.40
C VAL A 218 11.16 -3.74 2.46
N LEU A 219 12.28 -3.01 2.52
CA LEU A 219 12.24 -1.55 2.60
C LEU A 219 11.72 -0.92 1.29
N GLY A 220 12.13 -1.43 0.13
CA GLY A 220 11.58 -1.01 -1.16
C GLY A 220 10.07 -1.25 -1.25
N ALA A 221 9.62 -2.46 -0.93
CA ALA A 221 8.20 -2.81 -0.90
C ALA A 221 7.40 -1.92 0.05
N TRP A 222 7.92 -1.66 1.25
CA TRP A 222 7.27 -0.80 2.24
C TRP A 222 7.19 0.67 1.82
N ILE A 223 8.20 1.21 1.14
CA ILE A 223 8.16 2.58 0.57
C ILE A 223 7.02 2.67 -0.45
N PHE A 224 6.96 1.74 -1.41
CA PHE A 224 5.94 1.73 -2.45
C PHE A 224 4.53 1.51 -1.88
N LEU A 225 4.36 0.64 -0.88
CA LEU A 225 3.11 0.52 -0.13
C LEU A 225 2.71 1.85 0.53
N THR A 226 3.65 2.53 1.18
CA THR A 226 3.39 3.83 1.84
C THR A 226 2.94 4.88 0.83
N ILE A 227 3.61 4.98 -0.31
CA ILE A 227 3.25 5.90 -1.39
C ILE A 227 1.88 5.54 -1.96
N GLY A 228 1.64 4.26 -2.24
CA GLY A 228 0.37 3.75 -2.73
C GLY A 228 -0.77 4.11 -1.78
N ILE A 229 -0.69 3.75 -0.51
CA ILE A 229 -1.72 4.04 0.50
C ILE A 229 -1.95 5.55 0.64
N THR A 230 -0.87 6.34 0.69
CA THR A 230 -0.97 7.81 0.83
C THR A 230 -1.65 8.43 -0.39
N ALA A 231 -1.25 8.05 -1.60
CA ALA A 231 -1.85 8.55 -2.83
C ALA A 231 -3.30 8.09 -2.99
N GLY A 232 -3.60 6.84 -2.63
CA GLY A 232 -4.96 6.28 -2.70
C GLY A 232 -5.91 6.98 -1.72
N SER A 233 -5.46 7.24 -0.49
CA SER A 233 -6.23 8.01 0.50
C SER A 233 -6.50 9.45 0.04
N TYR A 234 -5.53 10.11 -0.60
CA TYR A 234 -5.75 11.45 -1.15
C TYR A 234 -6.73 11.42 -2.34
N TRP A 235 -6.59 10.43 -3.22
CA TRP A 235 -7.50 10.26 -4.35
C TRP A 235 -8.95 10.00 -3.88
N ALA A 236 -9.14 9.05 -2.96
CA ALA A 236 -10.45 8.77 -2.36
C ALA A 236 -11.06 10.00 -1.67
N TYR A 237 -10.21 10.84 -1.06
CA TYR A 237 -10.63 12.07 -0.38
C TYR A 237 -11.29 13.09 -1.31
N TYR A 238 -10.79 13.26 -2.54
CA TYR A 238 -11.36 14.25 -3.47
C TYR A 238 -12.31 13.67 -4.52
N GLU A 239 -12.12 12.42 -4.93
CA GLU A 239 -12.90 11.82 -6.02
C GLU A 239 -14.29 11.39 -5.55
N LEU A 240 -14.40 10.81 -4.36
CA LEU A 240 -15.63 10.15 -3.93
C LEU A 240 -16.70 11.12 -3.41
N GLY A 241 -16.44 12.43 -3.36
CA GLY A 241 -17.47 13.44 -3.07
C GLY A 241 -17.99 13.51 -1.63
N TRP A 242 -17.58 12.61 -0.72
CA TRP A 242 -18.11 12.50 0.65
C TRP A 242 -17.23 13.15 1.72
N GLY A 243 -16.04 13.64 1.35
CA GLY A 243 -15.16 14.42 2.23
C GLY A 243 -14.39 13.61 3.28
N GLY A 244 -14.33 12.28 3.19
CA GLY A 244 -13.50 11.44 4.07
C GLY A 244 -12.26 10.90 3.37
N TRP A 245 -11.18 10.67 4.11
CA TRP A 245 -9.89 10.20 3.58
C TRP A 245 -9.63 8.70 3.84
N TRP A 246 -10.45 8.07 4.69
CA TRP A 246 -10.42 6.64 5.02
C TRP A 246 -11.77 6.20 5.60
N PHE A 247 -12.38 5.17 5.04
CA PHE A 247 -13.68 4.63 5.46
C PHE A 247 -13.60 3.28 6.16
N TRP A 248 -12.41 2.68 6.26
CA TRP A 248 -12.22 1.30 6.70
C TRP A 248 -12.94 0.28 5.81
N ASP A 249 -13.07 0.59 4.52
CA ASP A 249 -13.66 -0.37 3.59
C ASP A 249 -12.71 -1.56 3.35
N PRO A 250 -13.20 -2.73 2.92
CA PRO A 250 -12.35 -3.91 2.74
C PRO A 250 -11.17 -3.71 1.78
N VAL A 251 -11.28 -2.84 0.76
CA VAL A 251 -10.20 -2.58 -0.19
C VAL A 251 -9.15 -1.66 0.41
N GLU A 252 -9.54 -0.61 1.13
CA GLU A 252 -8.62 0.17 1.97
C GLU A 252 -7.90 -0.73 2.99
N ASN A 253 -8.63 -1.57 3.72
CA ASN A 253 -8.07 -2.47 4.73
C ASN A 253 -7.12 -3.50 4.12
N ALA A 254 -7.43 -4.00 2.92
CA ALA A 254 -6.54 -4.89 2.16
C ALA A 254 -5.16 -4.28 1.93
N SER A 255 -5.06 -2.95 1.81
CA SER A 255 -3.77 -2.24 1.66
C SER A 255 -3.04 -2.00 2.97
N LEU A 256 -3.79 -1.78 4.05
CA LEU A 256 -3.23 -1.54 5.38
C LEU A 256 -2.62 -2.80 6.00
N MET A 257 -3.27 -3.95 5.84
CA MET A 257 -2.83 -5.23 6.43
C MET A 257 -1.37 -5.61 6.08
N PRO A 258 -0.96 -5.68 4.81
CA PRO A 258 0.43 -5.99 4.46
C PRO A 258 1.40 -4.88 4.90
N TRP A 259 0.98 -3.62 4.95
CA TRP A 259 1.82 -2.52 5.45
C TRP A 259 2.11 -2.65 6.94
N LEU A 260 1.14 -3.04 7.77
CA LEU A 260 1.33 -3.31 9.21
C LEU A 260 2.31 -4.46 9.43
N ALA A 261 2.11 -5.58 8.72
CA ALA A 261 2.99 -6.74 8.78
C ALA A 261 4.42 -6.40 8.28
N ALA A 262 4.53 -5.66 7.17
CA ALA A 262 5.82 -5.22 6.62
C ALA A 262 6.54 -4.24 7.57
N THR A 263 5.81 -3.36 8.25
CA THR A 263 6.38 -2.46 9.27
C THR A 263 6.96 -3.26 10.43
N ALA A 264 6.24 -4.26 10.94
CA ALA A 264 6.78 -5.17 11.97
C ALA A 264 8.00 -5.95 11.45
N LEU A 265 7.94 -6.41 10.19
CA LEU A 265 9.03 -7.15 9.55
C LEU A 265 10.30 -6.30 9.42
N LEU A 266 10.19 -5.02 9.01
CA LEU A 266 11.31 -4.10 8.91
C LEU A 266 12.06 -3.97 10.24
N HIS A 267 11.32 -3.86 11.34
CA HIS A 267 11.88 -3.78 12.68
C HIS A 267 12.50 -5.12 13.11
N SER A 268 11.84 -6.24 12.84
CA SER A 268 12.36 -7.58 13.16
C SER A 268 13.65 -7.92 12.40
N VAL A 269 13.68 -7.68 11.09
CA VAL A 269 14.86 -7.83 10.23
C VAL A 269 16.03 -6.99 10.73
N THR A 270 15.74 -5.80 11.27
CA THR A 270 16.76 -4.93 11.85
C THR A 270 17.45 -5.60 13.04
N VAL A 271 16.67 -6.20 13.94
CA VAL A 271 17.19 -6.93 15.11
C VAL A 271 17.97 -8.15 14.65
N LEU A 272 17.45 -8.94 13.71
CA LEU A 272 18.13 -10.12 13.21
C LEU A 272 19.48 -9.78 12.54
N ALA A 273 19.52 -8.78 11.67
CA ALA A 273 20.74 -8.37 10.98
C ALA A 273 21.83 -7.79 11.93
N THR A 274 21.43 -7.18 13.05
CA THR A 274 22.34 -6.46 13.97
C THR A 274 22.72 -7.28 15.20
N ARG A 275 21.79 -8.05 15.75
CA ARG A 275 21.91 -8.75 17.03
C ARG A 275 21.77 -10.26 16.91
N ASP A 276 21.35 -10.76 15.75
CA ASP A 276 21.05 -12.18 15.55
C ASP A 276 19.94 -12.69 16.49
N GLY A 277 18.97 -11.84 16.78
CA GLY A 277 17.78 -12.12 17.58
C GLY A 277 16.53 -12.25 16.70
N LEU A 278 15.43 -12.73 17.28
CA LEU A 278 14.10 -12.78 16.64
C LEU A 278 14.07 -13.55 15.31
N ARG A 279 14.86 -14.62 15.16
CA ARG A 279 14.95 -15.44 13.93
C ARG A 279 13.58 -15.97 13.49
N ALA A 280 12.92 -16.75 14.35
CA ALA A 280 11.60 -17.33 14.06
C ALA A 280 10.53 -16.27 13.79
N TRP A 281 10.53 -15.20 14.59
CA TRP A 281 9.59 -14.09 14.44
C TRP A 281 9.76 -13.36 13.10
N THR A 282 11.01 -13.14 12.67
CA THR A 282 11.30 -12.51 11.37
C THR A 282 10.79 -13.37 10.21
N ILE A 283 10.96 -14.68 10.27
CA ILE A 283 10.43 -15.61 9.26
C ILE A 283 8.91 -15.57 9.25
N MET A 284 8.27 -15.65 10.42
CA MET A 284 6.81 -15.61 10.53
C MET A 284 6.27 -14.32 9.91
N LEU A 285 6.84 -13.17 10.25
CA LEU A 285 6.42 -11.88 9.69
C LEU A 285 6.65 -11.78 8.17
N SER A 286 7.72 -12.40 7.63
CA SER A 286 7.91 -12.50 6.18
C SER A 286 6.80 -13.30 5.50
N VAL A 287 6.36 -14.40 6.11
CA VAL A 287 5.23 -15.19 5.61
C VAL A 287 3.95 -14.38 5.70
N VAL A 288 3.63 -13.84 6.88
CA VAL A 288 2.41 -13.06 7.14
C VAL A 288 2.30 -11.84 6.24
N ALA A 289 3.39 -11.09 6.00
CA ALA A 289 3.33 -9.87 5.19
C ALA A 289 2.88 -10.12 3.74
N PHE A 290 3.40 -11.16 3.10
CA PHE A 290 2.94 -11.55 1.77
C PHE A 290 1.57 -12.23 1.81
N SER A 291 1.29 -13.04 2.84
CA SER A 291 -0.03 -13.62 3.06
C SER A 291 -1.13 -12.56 3.12
N MET A 292 -0.90 -11.42 3.79
CA MET A 292 -1.86 -10.31 3.82
C MET A 292 -2.06 -9.67 2.44
N SER A 293 -1.02 -9.62 1.60
CA SER A 293 -1.15 -9.14 0.21
C SER A 293 -1.98 -10.10 -0.65
N MET A 294 -1.81 -11.42 -0.44
CA MET A 294 -2.60 -12.47 -1.10
C MET A 294 -4.07 -12.45 -0.66
N VAL A 295 -4.32 -12.31 0.65
CA VAL A 295 -5.68 -12.11 1.20
C VAL A 295 -6.30 -10.86 0.58
N GLY A 296 -5.59 -9.74 0.55
CA GLY A 296 -6.06 -8.52 -0.11
C GLY A 296 -6.41 -8.73 -1.59
N THR A 297 -5.57 -9.47 -2.33
CA THR A 297 -5.85 -9.81 -3.74
C THR A 297 -7.14 -10.61 -3.87
N PHE A 298 -7.35 -11.62 -3.01
CA PHE A 298 -8.60 -12.38 -2.96
C PHE A 298 -9.80 -11.48 -2.63
N LEU A 299 -9.71 -10.63 -1.60
CA LEU A 299 -10.82 -9.77 -1.17
C LEU A 299 -11.28 -8.80 -2.27
N VAL A 300 -10.34 -8.20 -3.01
CA VAL A 300 -10.65 -7.22 -4.05
C VAL A 300 -11.10 -7.86 -5.38
N ARG A 301 -10.75 -9.12 -5.62
CA ARG A 301 -10.88 -9.76 -6.95
C ARG A 301 -11.80 -10.99 -6.99
N SER A 302 -12.24 -11.50 -5.85
CA SER A 302 -13.15 -12.66 -5.77
C SER A 302 -14.62 -12.29 -6.00
N GLY A 303 -14.99 -11.02 -5.87
CA GLY A 303 -16.38 -10.57 -5.97
C GLY A 303 -17.27 -10.94 -4.79
N ILE A 304 -16.68 -11.47 -3.71
CA ILE A 304 -17.41 -11.92 -2.51
C ILE A 304 -17.78 -10.72 -1.62
N LEU A 305 -17.06 -9.60 -1.73
CA LEU A 305 -17.32 -8.40 -0.95
C LEU A 305 -18.12 -7.37 -1.76
N THR A 306 -19.09 -6.74 -1.09
CA THR A 306 -19.66 -5.47 -1.53
C THR A 306 -18.70 -4.33 -1.16
N SER A 307 -17.99 -3.77 -2.13
CA SER A 307 -17.19 -2.55 -1.95
C SER A 307 -17.31 -1.65 -3.17
N VAL A 308 -17.34 -0.33 -2.91
CA VAL A 308 -17.27 0.70 -3.95
C VAL A 308 -15.97 0.65 -4.76
N HIS A 309 -14.93 0.01 -4.22
CA HIS A 309 -13.62 -0.17 -4.86
C HIS A 309 -13.42 -1.59 -5.46
N ALA A 310 -14.45 -2.45 -5.47
CA ALA A 310 -14.33 -3.79 -6.04
C ALA A 310 -14.47 -3.75 -7.58
N PHE A 311 -13.61 -4.49 -8.28
CA PHE A 311 -13.47 -4.39 -9.74
C PHE A 311 -13.98 -5.59 -10.54
N ALA A 312 -14.42 -6.69 -9.92
CA ALA A 312 -14.93 -7.87 -10.64
C ALA A 312 -15.80 -8.77 -9.75
N VAL A 313 -16.84 -9.38 -10.34
CA VAL A 313 -17.67 -10.43 -9.75
C VAL A 313 -17.65 -11.66 -10.66
N ASP A 314 -16.66 -12.54 -10.47
CA ASP A 314 -16.59 -13.83 -11.19
C ASP A 314 -16.19 -14.95 -10.21
N PRO A 315 -17.14 -15.85 -9.85
CA PRO A 315 -16.90 -16.97 -8.93
C PRO A 315 -15.77 -17.91 -9.36
N THR A 316 -15.55 -18.08 -10.68
CA THR A 316 -14.50 -18.96 -11.20
C THR A 316 -13.10 -18.41 -10.89
N ARG A 317 -12.92 -17.09 -11.04
CA ARG A 317 -11.66 -16.41 -10.71
C ARG A 317 -11.42 -16.38 -9.21
N GLY A 318 -12.47 -16.14 -8.43
CA GLY A 318 -12.40 -16.15 -6.97
C GLY A 318 -11.95 -17.50 -6.42
N SER A 319 -12.51 -18.61 -6.91
CA SER A 319 -12.12 -19.96 -6.50
C SER A 319 -10.67 -20.32 -6.88
N PHE A 320 -10.20 -19.89 -8.06
CA PHE A 320 -8.80 -20.09 -8.45
C PHE A 320 -7.83 -19.36 -7.51
N ILE A 321 -8.09 -18.08 -7.21
CA ILE A 321 -7.28 -17.30 -6.28
C ILE A 321 -7.34 -17.90 -4.87
N LEU A 322 -8.50 -18.41 -4.43
CA LEU A 322 -8.62 -19.11 -3.16
C LEU A 322 -7.76 -20.37 -3.11
N ALA A 323 -7.72 -21.17 -4.18
CA ALA A 323 -6.85 -22.34 -4.26
C ALA A 323 -5.36 -21.96 -4.18
N LEU A 324 -4.95 -20.89 -4.87
CA LEU A 324 -3.58 -20.35 -4.75
C LEU A 324 -3.29 -19.85 -3.33
N LEU A 325 -4.26 -19.21 -2.67
CA LEU A 325 -4.14 -18.72 -1.31
C LEU A 325 -3.94 -19.88 -0.33
N ILE A 326 -4.75 -20.94 -0.42
CA ILE A 326 -4.61 -22.16 0.38
C ILE A 326 -3.24 -22.81 0.14
N LEU A 327 -2.83 -22.93 -1.13
CA LEU A 327 -1.54 -23.54 -1.50
C LEU A 327 -0.36 -22.75 -0.93
N TYR A 328 -0.30 -21.43 -1.16
CA TYR A 328 0.87 -20.62 -0.81
C TYR A 328 0.90 -20.25 0.67
N ILE A 329 -0.22 -19.81 1.25
CA ILE A 329 -0.28 -19.47 2.67
C ILE A 329 -0.23 -20.75 3.50
N GLY A 330 -1.09 -21.72 3.20
CA GLY A 330 -1.13 -23.01 3.89
C GLY A 330 0.20 -23.75 3.78
N GLY A 331 0.78 -23.81 2.58
CA GLY A 331 2.09 -24.44 2.35
C GLY A 331 3.23 -23.77 3.11
N ALA A 332 3.28 -22.44 3.13
CA ALA A 332 4.31 -21.70 3.87
C ALA A 332 4.15 -21.81 5.40
N LEU A 333 2.91 -21.77 5.91
CA LEU A 333 2.63 -21.95 7.33
C LEU A 333 2.92 -23.39 7.79
N ALA A 334 2.58 -24.39 6.97
CA ALA A 334 2.93 -25.78 7.24
C ALA A 334 4.46 -25.97 7.24
N LEU A 335 5.17 -25.43 6.23
CA LEU A 335 6.63 -25.45 6.19
C LEU A 335 7.23 -24.77 7.42
N PHE A 336 6.70 -23.61 7.82
CA PHE A 336 7.11 -22.93 9.04
C PHE A 336 6.91 -23.81 10.27
N ALA A 337 5.72 -24.38 10.46
CA ALA A 337 5.40 -25.24 11.60
C ALA A 337 6.35 -26.44 11.70
N PHE A 338 6.67 -27.10 10.57
CA PHE A 338 7.58 -28.24 10.55
C PHE A 338 9.06 -27.87 10.72
N ARG A 339 9.45 -26.63 10.40
CA ARG A 339 10.86 -26.20 10.39
C ARG A 339 11.24 -25.26 11.52
N VAL A 340 10.28 -24.65 12.23
CA VAL A 340 10.55 -23.67 13.28
C VAL A 340 11.43 -24.24 14.39
N GLY A 341 11.27 -25.52 14.75
CA GLY A 341 12.12 -26.20 15.74
C GLY A 341 13.60 -26.30 15.34
N THR A 342 13.92 -26.16 14.04
CA THR A 342 15.31 -26.13 13.55
C THR A 342 15.92 -24.73 13.59
N VAL A 343 15.10 -23.70 13.82
CA VAL A 343 15.55 -22.31 13.93
C VAL A 343 16.11 -22.09 15.33
N ARG A 344 17.44 -22.01 15.45
CA ARG A 344 18.11 -21.76 16.72
C ARG A 344 17.60 -20.48 17.38
N GLN A 345 17.49 -20.49 18.71
CA GLN A 345 17.22 -19.27 19.45
C GLN A 345 18.36 -18.27 19.22
N GLY A 346 17.97 -17.02 18.98
CA GLY A 346 18.90 -15.92 18.78
C GLY A 346 19.47 -15.37 20.09
N ALA A 347 20.15 -14.23 20.02
CA ALA A 347 20.71 -13.58 21.21
C ALA A 347 19.63 -13.15 22.23
N LEU A 348 19.89 -13.40 23.52
CA LEU A 348 19.06 -12.94 24.65
C LEU A 348 19.21 -11.42 24.90
N PHE A 349 18.19 -10.81 25.49
CA PHE A 349 18.13 -9.38 25.85
C PHE A 349 17.24 -9.15 27.08
N GLU A 350 17.50 -8.07 27.84
CA GLU A 350 16.64 -7.67 28.97
C GLU A 350 15.37 -6.94 28.47
N PRO A 351 14.23 -6.99 29.19
CA PRO A 351 12.99 -6.33 28.76
C PRO A 351 13.15 -4.83 28.51
N VAL A 352 13.92 -4.13 29.38
CA VAL A 352 14.26 -2.72 29.20
C VAL A 352 15.48 -2.62 28.27
N SER A 353 15.23 -2.80 26.98
CA SER A 353 16.23 -2.69 25.91
C SER A 353 15.57 -2.30 24.59
N ARG A 354 16.38 -1.89 23.62
CA ARG A 354 15.89 -1.61 22.26
C ARG A 354 15.27 -2.86 21.63
N GLU A 355 15.83 -4.04 21.85
CA GLU A 355 15.24 -5.30 21.44
C GLU A 355 13.84 -5.49 22.04
N GLY A 356 13.67 -5.26 23.35
CA GLY A 356 12.37 -5.34 24.03
C GLY A 356 11.35 -4.34 23.50
N GLY A 357 11.76 -3.08 23.27
CA GLY A 357 10.89 -2.08 22.65
C GLY A 357 10.46 -2.44 21.23
N LEU A 358 11.33 -3.07 20.45
CA LEU A 358 11.00 -3.56 19.10
C LEU A 358 10.08 -4.79 19.13
N VAL A 359 10.18 -5.64 20.16
CA VAL A 359 9.21 -6.73 20.39
C VAL A 359 7.83 -6.16 20.73
N LEU A 360 7.75 -5.17 21.64
CA LEU A 360 6.50 -4.49 21.97
C LEU A 360 5.88 -3.85 20.72
N ASN A 361 6.67 -3.15 19.91
CA ASN A 361 6.24 -2.59 18.62
C ASN A 361 5.63 -3.66 17.71
N ASN A 362 6.34 -4.78 17.54
CA ASN A 362 5.86 -5.85 16.66
C ASN A 362 4.58 -6.50 17.19
N LEU A 363 4.48 -6.70 18.51
CA LEU A 363 3.27 -7.22 19.14
C LEU A 363 2.08 -6.30 18.88
N LEU A 364 2.22 -4.99 19.15
CA LEU A 364 1.14 -4.02 18.95
C LEU A 364 0.73 -3.90 17.48
N LEU A 365 1.69 -3.88 16.55
CA LEU A 365 1.40 -3.91 15.11
C LEU A 365 0.65 -5.20 14.70
N SER A 366 1.05 -6.35 15.24
CA SER A 366 0.36 -7.62 15.00
C SER A 366 -1.05 -7.66 15.60
N VAL A 367 -1.28 -7.03 16.75
CA VAL A 367 -2.62 -6.89 17.34
C VAL A 367 -3.51 -6.02 16.47
N ILE A 368 -3.02 -4.85 16.03
CA ILE A 368 -3.76 -3.98 15.10
C ILE A 368 -4.06 -4.73 13.80
N LEU A 369 -3.08 -5.45 13.25
CA LEU A 369 -3.28 -6.30 12.07
C LEU A 369 -4.38 -7.34 12.30
N GLY A 370 -4.37 -8.02 13.46
CA GLY A 370 -5.42 -8.98 13.82
C GLY A 370 -6.80 -8.35 13.91
N ILE A 371 -6.92 -7.16 14.51
CA ILE A 371 -8.17 -6.39 14.57
C ILE A 371 -8.68 -6.05 13.18
N VAL A 372 -7.79 -5.56 12.30
CA VAL A 372 -8.15 -5.20 10.92
C VAL A 372 -8.57 -6.42 10.12
N LEU A 373 -7.81 -7.52 10.21
CA LEU A 373 -8.10 -8.77 9.53
C LEU A 373 -9.44 -9.35 9.97
N ILE A 374 -9.67 -9.46 11.29
CA ILE A 374 -10.92 -9.98 11.85
C ILE A 374 -12.08 -9.07 11.44
N GLY A 375 -11.97 -7.76 11.63
CA GLY A 375 -13.03 -6.82 11.27
C GLY A 375 -13.38 -6.85 9.78
N THR A 376 -12.40 -7.11 8.91
CA THR A 376 -12.59 -7.20 7.45
C THR A 376 -13.22 -8.53 7.03
N LEU A 377 -12.83 -9.65 7.67
CA LEU A 377 -13.34 -10.99 7.32
C LEU A 377 -14.63 -11.36 8.05
N TYR A 378 -14.96 -10.69 9.16
CA TYR A 378 -16.12 -11.04 9.97
C TYR A 378 -17.46 -10.90 9.23
N PRO A 379 -17.71 -9.85 8.43
CA PRO A 379 -18.89 -9.79 7.55
C PRO A 379 -19.03 -11.02 6.65
N LEU A 380 -17.94 -11.49 6.04
CA LEU A 380 -17.94 -12.66 5.15
C LEU A 380 -18.31 -13.95 5.89
N LEU A 381 -17.79 -14.10 7.12
CA LEU A 381 -18.14 -15.24 7.96
C LEU A 381 -19.59 -15.18 8.41
N ALA A 382 -20.10 -14.00 8.81
CA ALA A 382 -21.49 -13.82 9.22
C ALA A 382 -22.47 -14.10 8.06
N GLU A 383 -22.14 -13.66 6.85
CA GLU A 383 -22.93 -13.90 5.65
C GLU A 383 -23.02 -15.39 5.31
N ALA A 384 -21.94 -16.16 5.53
CA ALA A 384 -21.96 -17.62 5.37
C ALA A 384 -22.94 -18.33 6.33
N PHE A 385 -23.32 -17.70 7.44
CA PHE A 385 -24.38 -18.16 8.35
C PHE A 385 -25.72 -17.45 8.13
N GLY A 386 -25.88 -16.72 7.02
CA GLY A 386 -27.13 -16.02 6.65
C GLY A 386 -27.34 -14.68 7.35
N VAL A 387 -26.32 -14.12 8.02
CA VAL A 387 -26.42 -12.85 8.75
C VAL A 387 -25.71 -11.74 7.96
N GLN A 388 -26.48 -10.76 7.49
CA GLN A 388 -25.93 -9.58 6.84
C GLN A 388 -25.43 -8.58 7.89
N LEU A 389 -24.14 -8.28 7.88
CA LEU A 389 -23.48 -7.39 8.82
C LEU A 389 -22.45 -6.51 8.10
N SER A 390 -22.39 -5.23 8.46
CA SER A 390 -21.31 -4.33 8.03
C SER A 390 -20.47 -3.86 9.22
N VAL A 391 -19.16 -3.83 9.04
CA VAL A 391 -18.19 -3.37 10.04
C VAL A 391 -17.48 -2.14 9.47
N GLY A 392 -17.68 -0.98 10.09
CA GLY A 392 -17.13 0.30 9.65
C GLY A 392 -16.33 1.04 10.72
N PRO A 393 -16.10 2.37 10.53
CA PRO A 393 -15.26 3.18 11.42
C PRO A 393 -15.55 3.06 12.93
N PRO A 394 -16.81 2.94 13.41
CA PRO A 394 -17.08 2.81 14.83
C PRO A 394 -16.42 1.60 15.50
N PHE A 395 -16.30 0.47 14.81
CA PHE A 395 -15.61 -0.72 15.33
C PHE A 395 -14.10 -0.51 15.34
N PHE A 396 -13.52 -0.17 14.18
CA PHE A 396 -12.08 -0.06 14.02
C PHE A 396 -11.48 1.05 14.89
N ASN A 397 -12.12 2.22 14.97
CA ASN A 397 -11.61 3.32 15.77
C ASN A 397 -11.63 2.98 17.28
N ARG A 398 -12.64 2.25 17.76
CA ARG A 398 -12.71 1.83 19.17
C ARG A 398 -11.73 0.70 19.50
N ALA A 399 -11.56 -0.26 18.58
CA ALA A 399 -10.70 -1.43 18.81
C ALA A 399 -9.22 -1.11 18.56
N ALA A 400 -8.88 -0.52 17.41
CA ALA A 400 -7.50 -0.25 17.01
C ALA A 400 -6.97 1.07 17.59
N GLY A 401 -7.82 2.07 17.81
CA GLY A 401 -7.40 3.41 18.27
C GLY A 401 -6.57 3.39 19.56
N PRO A 402 -7.03 2.76 20.66
CA PRO A 402 -6.25 2.67 21.90
C PRO A 402 -4.92 1.94 21.71
N VAL A 403 -4.90 0.85 20.92
CA VAL A 403 -3.68 0.08 20.63
C VAL A 403 -2.71 0.90 19.79
N ALA A 404 -3.21 1.70 18.85
CA ALA A 404 -2.40 2.63 18.04
C ALA A 404 -1.77 3.74 18.89
N LEU A 405 -2.50 4.29 19.87
CA LEU A 405 -1.94 5.27 20.81
C LEU A 405 -0.84 4.64 21.70
N LEU A 406 -1.04 3.40 22.17
CA LEU A 406 0.00 2.66 22.88
C LEU A 406 1.23 2.40 22.01
N LEU A 407 1.02 2.09 20.73
CA LEU A 407 2.10 1.94 19.75
C LEU A 407 2.87 3.24 19.57
N VAL A 408 2.18 4.38 19.45
CA VAL A 408 2.80 5.72 19.34
C VAL A 408 3.61 6.05 20.61
N ALA A 409 3.06 5.76 21.79
CA ALA A 409 3.78 5.91 23.05
C ALA A 409 5.06 5.06 23.07
N GLY A 410 4.96 3.78 22.70
CA GLY A 410 6.12 2.89 22.58
C GLY A 410 7.14 3.36 21.54
N MET A 411 6.67 3.91 20.42
CA MET A 411 7.48 4.47 19.33
C MET A 411 8.27 5.71 19.78
N ALA A 412 7.74 6.53 20.68
CA ALA A 412 8.47 7.65 21.27
C ALA A 412 9.65 7.18 22.15
N VAL A 413 9.53 6.01 22.79
CA VAL A 413 10.56 5.48 23.69
C VAL A 413 11.59 4.62 22.95
N GLY A 414 11.16 3.77 22.02
CA GLY A 414 11.96 2.73 21.37
C GLY A 414 13.31 3.18 20.79
N PRO A 415 13.34 4.22 19.93
CA PRO A 415 14.59 4.74 19.34
C PRO A 415 15.60 5.27 20.37
N LEU A 416 15.13 5.67 21.56
CA LEU A 416 15.93 6.23 22.65
C LEU A 416 16.55 5.16 23.55
N LEU A 417 16.08 3.90 23.47
CA LEU A 417 16.62 2.77 24.23
C LEU A 417 17.97 2.31 23.68
N ARG A 418 18.85 1.84 24.56
CA ARG A 418 20.11 1.17 24.21
C ARG A 418 19.90 -0.32 23.90
N TRP A 419 20.78 -0.89 23.07
CA TRP A 419 20.80 -2.33 22.78
C TRP A 419 21.19 -3.14 24.02
N ARG A 420 20.72 -4.39 24.10
CA ARG A 420 20.92 -5.37 25.19
C ARG A 420 20.26 -5.02 26.52
N ARG A 421 20.55 -3.83 27.05
CA ARG A 421 20.08 -3.32 28.34
C ARG A 421 20.14 -1.80 28.41
N ASP A 422 19.16 -1.20 29.06
CA ASP A 422 19.19 0.19 29.52
C ASP A 422 18.75 0.30 31.00
N ARG A 423 19.00 1.45 31.63
CA ARG A 423 18.57 1.70 33.02
C ARG A 423 17.27 2.51 33.01
N GLY A 424 16.22 2.03 33.68
CA GLY A 424 14.89 2.67 33.70
C GLY A 424 14.91 4.17 34.01
N GLY A 425 15.61 4.59 35.07
CA GLY A 425 15.73 6.01 35.42
C GLY A 425 16.46 6.87 34.36
N ALA A 426 17.40 6.28 33.61
CA ALA A 426 18.04 6.98 32.49
C ALA A 426 17.11 7.12 31.28
N VAL A 427 16.25 6.13 31.04
CA VAL A 427 15.20 6.19 30.02
C VAL A 427 14.17 7.26 30.40
N ALA A 428 13.71 7.27 31.65
CA ALA A 428 12.78 8.27 32.18
C ALA A 428 13.26 9.71 31.94
N ARG A 429 14.55 9.99 32.18
CA ARG A 429 15.14 11.31 31.88
C ARG A 429 15.13 11.66 30.39
N ARG A 430 15.35 10.68 29.49
CA ARG A 430 15.34 10.94 28.03
C ARG A 430 13.92 11.22 27.51
N ILE A 431 12.90 10.61 28.11
CA ILE A 431 11.50 10.78 27.71
C ILE A 431 10.81 11.94 28.42
N ALA A 432 11.45 12.57 29.41
CA ALA A 432 10.87 13.66 30.20
C ALA A 432 10.42 14.84 29.32
N ILE A 433 11.25 15.25 28.34
CA ILE A 433 10.91 16.35 27.43
C ILE A 433 9.73 15.98 26.52
N PRO A 434 9.75 14.86 25.76
CA PRO A 434 8.59 14.41 25.00
C PRO A 434 7.32 14.27 25.85
N GLY A 435 7.43 13.69 27.04
CA GLY A 435 6.30 13.50 27.95
C GLY A 435 5.72 14.83 28.46
N ALA A 436 6.57 15.81 28.78
CA ALA A 436 6.13 17.15 29.14
C ALA A 436 5.41 17.84 27.98
N VAL A 437 5.93 17.73 26.75
CA VAL A 437 5.28 18.29 25.56
C VAL A 437 3.92 17.63 25.30
N THR A 438 3.83 16.30 25.42
CA THR A 438 2.54 15.58 25.34
C THR A 438 1.55 16.11 26.38
N LEU A 439 1.99 16.27 27.64
CA LEU A 439 1.12 16.73 28.73
C LEU A 439 0.66 18.18 28.53
N ILE A 440 1.56 19.07 28.12
CA ILE A 440 1.24 20.48 27.83
C ILE A 440 0.24 20.56 26.69
N ALA A 441 0.49 19.82 25.59
CA ALA A 441 -0.44 19.75 24.47
C ALA A 441 -1.82 19.21 24.91
N PHE A 442 -1.83 18.15 25.72
CA PHE A 442 -3.06 17.58 26.27
C PHE A 442 -3.86 18.61 27.06
N VAL A 443 -3.23 19.29 28.03
CA VAL A 443 -3.88 20.32 28.85
C VAL A 443 -4.39 21.48 28.00
N ALA A 444 -3.60 21.96 27.04
CA ALA A 444 -4.01 23.05 26.15
C ALA A 444 -5.23 22.67 25.28
N LEU A 445 -5.30 21.42 24.84
CA LEU A 445 -6.36 20.94 23.95
C LEU A 445 -7.68 20.64 24.67
N LEU A 446 -7.69 20.47 26.00
CA LEU A 446 -8.93 20.29 26.78
C LEU A 446 -9.90 21.46 26.63
N PHE A 447 -9.40 22.66 26.32
CA PHE A 447 -10.20 23.87 26.16
C PHE A 447 -10.80 24.05 24.75
N THR A 448 -10.55 23.13 23.82
CA THR A 448 -11.01 23.25 22.42
C THR A 448 -12.40 22.69 22.17
N GLY A 449 -12.96 21.93 23.12
CA GLY A 449 -14.23 21.21 22.94
C GLY A 449 -14.15 19.96 22.04
N ALA A 450 -12.95 19.59 21.59
CA ALA A 450 -12.73 18.40 20.79
C ALA A 450 -12.99 17.10 21.59
N GLY A 451 -13.30 16.02 20.88
CA GLY A 451 -13.45 14.69 21.50
C GLY A 451 -12.13 14.17 22.10
N TRP A 452 -12.23 13.27 23.08
CA TRP A 452 -11.08 12.73 23.81
C TRP A 452 -10.05 12.03 22.89
N MET A 453 -10.50 11.29 21.87
CA MET A 453 -9.60 10.56 20.97
C MET A 453 -8.76 11.51 20.09
N PRO A 454 -9.33 12.53 19.41
CA PRO A 454 -8.54 13.57 18.75
C PRO A 454 -7.59 14.32 19.67
N ILE A 455 -8.01 14.68 20.89
CA ILE A 455 -7.14 15.34 21.88
C ILE A 455 -5.92 14.47 22.18
N LEU A 456 -6.11 13.18 22.45
CA LEU A 456 -4.99 12.25 22.65
C LEU A 456 -4.13 12.16 21.40
N GLY A 457 -4.73 12.02 20.21
CA GLY A 457 -4.01 11.94 18.93
C GLY A 457 -3.07 13.13 18.72
N LEU A 458 -3.56 14.36 18.88
CA LEU A 458 -2.76 15.58 18.76
C LEU A 458 -1.68 15.68 19.84
N SER A 459 -2.00 15.31 21.07
CA SER A 459 -1.05 15.35 22.20
C SER A 459 0.11 14.38 22.00
N PHE A 460 -0.20 13.14 21.62
CA PHE A 460 0.81 12.12 21.31
C PHE A 460 1.59 12.45 20.05
N ALA A 461 0.96 13.08 19.03
CA ALA A 461 1.67 13.57 17.86
C ALA A 461 2.74 14.61 18.24
N ALA A 462 2.41 15.58 19.10
CA ALA A 462 3.36 16.59 19.57
C ALA A 462 4.56 15.96 20.31
N GLY A 463 4.29 15.06 21.26
CA GLY A 463 5.34 14.33 21.97
C GLY A 463 6.20 13.44 21.05
N LEU A 464 5.57 12.73 20.11
CA LEU A 464 6.26 11.86 19.16
C LEU A 464 7.14 12.68 18.20
N ALA A 465 6.69 13.86 17.77
CA ALA A 465 7.47 14.75 16.93
C ALA A 465 8.80 15.13 17.61
N VAL A 466 8.75 15.49 18.90
CA VAL A 466 9.95 15.78 19.70
C VAL A 466 10.79 14.52 19.92
N ALA A 467 10.17 13.40 20.31
CA ALA A 467 10.88 12.15 20.53
C ALA A 467 11.62 11.64 19.27
N SER A 468 11.04 11.87 18.10
CA SER A 468 11.60 11.44 16.82
C SER A 468 12.92 12.13 16.49
N VAL A 469 13.12 13.38 16.90
CA VAL A 469 14.35 14.15 16.62
C VAL A 469 15.44 13.96 17.66
N LEU A 470 15.10 13.54 18.89
CA LEU A 470 16.06 13.31 19.98
C LEU A 470 17.24 12.37 19.63
N PRO A 471 17.11 11.31 18.80
CA PRO A 471 18.23 10.50 18.36
C PRO A 471 19.34 11.25 17.58
N LEU A 472 19.09 12.49 17.14
CA LEU A 472 20.08 13.36 16.49
C LEU A 472 20.77 14.32 17.45
N VAL A 473 20.22 14.54 18.64
CA VAL A 473 20.78 15.47 19.63
C VAL A 473 22.19 15.00 20.03
N GLY A 474 23.15 15.93 19.95
CA GLY A 474 24.57 15.65 20.21
C GLY A 474 25.32 14.97 19.05
N ARG A 475 24.69 14.77 17.89
CA ARG A 475 25.37 14.25 16.68
C ARG A 475 25.63 15.35 15.67
N SER A 476 26.77 15.28 14.99
CA SER A 476 27.03 16.13 13.82
C SER A 476 26.13 15.73 12.65
N PRO A 477 25.40 16.66 12.01
CA PRO A 477 24.46 16.35 10.94
C PRO A 477 25.15 15.67 9.74
N TRP A 478 26.36 16.13 9.41
CA TRP A 478 27.15 15.65 8.26
C TRP A 478 27.78 14.27 8.48
N ARG A 479 28.06 13.88 9.73
CA ARG A 479 28.66 12.57 10.06
C ARG A 479 27.62 11.51 10.40
N THR A 480 26.37 11.91 10.58
CA THR A 480 25.30 10.98 10.98
C THR A 480 24.94 10.05 9.82
N PRO A 481 24.94 8.73 10.02
CA PRO A 481 24.55 7.77 8.99
C PRO A 481 23.15 8.05 8.42
N LEU A 482 23.00 8.02 7.09
CA LEU A 482 21.71 8.17 6.42
C LEU A 482 20.60 7.24 6.97
N PRO A 483 20.85 5.98 7.37
CA PRO A 483 19.80 5.16 7.97
C PRO A 483 19.26 5.67 9.32
N ILE A 484 20.01 6.52 10.03
CA ILE A 484 19.52 7.20 11.24
C ILE A 484 18.61 8.36 10.83
N TRP A 485 19.03 9.17 9.87
CA TRP A 485 18.17 10.22 9.29
C TRP A 485 16.87 9.64 8.76
N GLY A 486 16.92 8.53 8.02
CA GLY A 486 15.74 7.87 7.49
C GLY A 486 14.78 7.39 8.59
N MET A 487 15.30 6.86 9.70
CA MET A 487 14.49 6.49 10.87
C MET A 487 13.79 7.72 11.47
N VAL A 488 14.54 8.80 11.72
CA VAL A 488 14.03 10.05 12.32
C VAL A 488 12.93 10.66 11.44
N VAL A 489 13.19 10.82 10.15
CA VAL A 489 12.24 11.40 9.18
C VAL A 489 10.97 10.56 9.09
N ALA A 490 11.09 9.22 9.08
CA ALA A 490 9.91 8.36 9.01
C ALA A 490 9.05 8.41 10.28
N HIS A 491 9.66 8.41 11.47
CA HIS A 491 8.90 8.48 12.73
C HIS A 491 8.29 9.87 12.94
N PHE A 492 9.00 10.93 12.54
CA PHE A 492 8.45 12.28 12.51
C PHE A 492 7.27 12.37 11.52
N GLY A 493 7.35 11.69 10.37
CA GLY A 493 6.23 11.59 9.42
C GLY A 493 4.98 10.96 10.04
N ILE A 494 5.12 9.92 10.88
CA ILE A 494 3.98 9.36 11.64
C ILE A 494 3.36 10.40 12.57
N ALA A 495 4.18 11.21 13.25
CA ALA A 495 3.67 12.29 14.11
C ALA A 495 2.88 13.32 13.31
N VAL A 496 3.39 13.73 12.14
CA VAL A 496 2.72 14.67 11.23
C VAL A 496 1.40 14.09 10.70
N SER A 497 1.39 12.84 10.22
CA SER A 497 0.17 12.18 9.77
C SER A 497 -0.86 12.06 10.89
N LEU A 498 -0.45 11.64 12.10
CA LEU A 498 -1.35 11.54 13.25
C LEU A 498 -1.96 12.89 13.62
N ALA A 499 -1.17 13.97 13.57
CA ALA A 499 -1.67 15.32 13.79
C ALA A 499 -2.75 15.71 12.77
N GLY A 500 -2.56 15.37 11.48
CA GLY A 500 -3.55 15.59 10.44
C GLY A 500 -4.84 14.81 10.66
N MET A 501 -4.74 13.50 10.97
CA MET A 501 -5.88 12.62 11.24
C MET A 501 -6.71 13.11 12.44
N ALA A 502 -6.01 13.51 13.50
CA ALA A 502 -6.64 14.02 14.72
C ALA A 502 -7.23 15.43 14.50
N SER A 503 -6.58 16.29 13.71
CA SER A 503 -7.11 17.62 13.37
C SER A 503 -8.39 17.53 12.52
N ASP A 504 -8.40 16.67 11.50
CA ASP A 504 -9.60 16.42 10.67
C ASP A 504 -10.75 15.90 11.55
N SER A 505 -10.47 14.99 12.48
CA SER A 505 -11.48 14.44 13.41
C SER A 505 -11.98 15.47 14.44
N ALA A 506 -11.14 16.43 14.85
CA ALA A 506 -11.47 17.41 15.88
C ALA A 506 -12.17 18.66 15.34
N PHE A 507 -11.73 19.15 14.17
CA PHE A 507 -11.99 20.52 13.74
C PHE A 507 -12.65 20.64 12.38
N THR A 508 -13.03 19.52 11.73
CA THR A 508 -13.80 19.57 10.48
C THR A 508 -15.13 20.28 10.72
N ALA A 509 -15.40 21.30 9.90
CA ALA A 509 -16.71 21.90 9.77
C ALA A 509 -17.36 21.44 8.47
N GLU A 510 -18.64 21.07 8.52
CA GLU A 510 -19.44 20.66 7.37
C GLU A 510 -20.71 21.53 7.28
N ARG A 511 -21.09 21.89 6.06
CA ARG A 511 -22.33 22.61 5.78
C ARG A 511 -22.96 22.12 4.48
N LEU A 512 -24.20 21.64 4.58
CA LEU A 512 -25.04 21.28 3.43
C LEU A 512 -26.12 22.35 3.26
N VAL A 513 -26.15 23.02 2.10
CA VAL A 513 -27.08 24.13 1.83
C VAL A 513 -27.68 23.99 0.44
N ALA A 514 -28.96 24.35 0.29
CA ALA A 514 -29.55 24.58 -1.02
C ALA A 514 -29.32 26.06 -1.37
N ALA A 515 -28.32 26.38 -2.18
CA ALA A 515 -27.92 27.76 -2.46
C ALA A 515 -28.65 28.32 -3.69
N ALA A 516 -29.17 29.53 -3.58
CA ALA A 516 -29.61 30.34 -4.71
C ALA A 516 -28.46 31.19 -5.28
N PRO A 517 -28.46 31.53 -6.58
CA PRO A 517 -27.49 32.47 -7.13
C PRO A 517 -27.48 33.81 -6.37
N GLY A 518 -26.30 34.31 -6.02
CA GLY A 518 -26.06 35.49 -5.20
C GLY A 518 -26.02 35.22 -3.68
N GLU A 519 -26.48 34.06 -3.21
CA GLU A 519 -26.51 33.71 -1.78
C GLU A 519 -25.09 33.46 -1.24
N VAL A 520 -24.76 34.09 -0.11
CA VAL A 520 -23.47 33.93 0.57
C VAL A 520 -23.61 32.99 1.77
N ASN A 521 -22.90 31.88 1.72
CA ASN A 521 -22.83 30.90 2.79
C ASN A 521 -21.48 30.97 3.50
N ARG A 522 -21.47 30.81 4.83
CA ARG A 522 -20.23 30.86 5.63
C ARG A 522 -19.85 29.48 6.16
N ILE A 523 -18.56 29.14 6.09
CA ILE A 523 -17.97 27.93 6.66
C ILE A 523 -16.52 28.19 7.08
N GLY A 524 -16.17 27.92 8.34
CA GLY A 524 -14.85 28.28 8.89
C GLY A 524 -14.54 29.77 8.64
N PRO A 525 -13.34 30.11 8.14
CA PRO A 525 -12.97 31.50 7.80
C PRO A 525 -13.48 31.98 6.43
N PHE A 526 -14.33 31.20 5.73
CA PHE A 526 -14.72 31.46 4.36
C PHE A 526 -16.16 31.98 4.23
N GLY A 527 -16.32 33.02 3.40
CA GLY A 527 -17.59 33.42 2.80
C GLY A 527 -17.65 32.96 1.34
N ILE A 528 -18.64 32.13 1.01
CA ILE A 528 -18.78 31.47 -0.29
C ILE A 528 -20.07 31.94 -0.94
N ARG A 529 -19.95 32.72 -2.01
CA ARG A 529 -21.07 33.18 -2.83
C ARG A 529 -21.28 32.23 -4.01
N PHE A 530 -22.48 31.69 -4.17
CA PHE A 530 -22.83 30.89 -5.34
C PHE A 530 -23.30 31.81 -6.48
N ASP A 531 -22.58 31.85 -7.60
CA ASP A 531 -22.90 32.72 -8.75
C ASP A 531 -23.67 31.97 -9.86
N GLY A 532 -24.11 30.74 -9.57
CA GLY A 532 -24.85 29.89 -10.50
C GLY A 532 -24.01 28.80 -11.16
N ILE A 533 -24.55 28.21 -12.21
CA ILE A 533 -23.95 27.10 -12.96
C ILE A 533 -23.62 27.50 -14.40
N LYS A 534 -22.64 26.84 -15.00
CA LYS A 534 -22.30 26.97 -16.41
C LYS A 534 -22.11 25.58 -17.03
N PRO A 535 -22.73 25.28 -18.19
CA PRO A 535 -22.40 24.09 -18.97
C PRO A 535 -20.95 24.15 -19.48
N VAL A 536 -20.22 23.06 -19.34
CA VAL A 536 -18.84 22.88 -19.81
C VAL A 536 -18.75 21.60 -20.62
N VAL A 537 -17.94 21.59 -21.66
CA VAL A 537 -17.63 20.40 -22.46
C VAL A 537 -16.14 20.13 -22.32
N GLY A 538 -15.79 18.91 -21.90
CA GLY A 538 -14.44 18.39 -21.84
C GLY A 538 -14.12 17.47 -23.02
N ASP A 539 -13.02 16.74 -22.93
CA ASP A 539 -12.51 15.90 -24.04
C ASP A 539 -13.49 14.79 -24.46
N ASN A 540 -14.10 14.11 -23.48
CA ASN A 540 -15.04 13.01 -23.68
C ASN A 540 -16.23 13.03 -22.70
N TRP A 541 -16.49 14.18 -22.09
CA TRP A 541 -17.56 14.40 -21.12
C TRP A 541 -18.17 15.79 -21.28
N SER A 542 -19.40 15.96 -20.81
CA SER A 542 -20.03 17.27 -20.58
C SER A 542 -20.26 17.45 -19.08
N ALA A 543 -20.38 18.68 -18.61
CA ALA A 543 -20.56 18.93 -17.18
C ALA A 543 -21.41 20.16 -16.90
N VAL A 544 -22.02 20.14 -15.72
CA VAL A 544 -22.54 21.33 -15.06
C VAL A 544 -21.48 21.79 -14.05
N GLN A 545 -20.88 22.95 -14.30
CA GLN A 545 -19.87 23.55 -13.41
C GLN A 545 -20.51 24.61 -12.53
N GLY A 546 -20.39 24.46 -11.21
CA GLY A 546 -20.78 25.48 -10.23
C GLY A 546 -19.73 26.59 -10.17
N ARG A 547 -20.17 27.84 -10.02
CA ARG A 547 -19.28 29.00 -9.82
C ARG A 547 -19.41 29.48 -8.39
N LEU A 548 -18.38 29.23 -7.58
CA LEU A 548 -18.34 29.64 -6.17
C LEU A 548 -17.27 30.71 -5.99
N ILE A 549 -17.67 31.94 -5.69
CA ILE A 549 -16.74 33.01 -5.34
C ILE A 549 -16.46 32.92 -3.84
N VAL A 550 -15.22 32.59 -3.51
CA VAL A 550 -14.77 32.37 -2.15
C VAL A 550 -13.96 33.58 -1.69
N THR A 551 -14.27 34.06 -0.50
CA THR A 551 -13.52 35.09 0.22
C THR A 551 -13.07 34.52 1.56
N ARG A 552 -11.82 34.78 1.96
CA ARG A 552 -11.27 34.35 3.24
C ARG A 552 -10.89 35.58 4.05
N ASP A 553 -11.49 35.78 5.22
CA ASP A 553 -11.16 36.87 6.15
C ASP A 553 -11.03 38.27 5.51
N GLY A 554 -11.84 38.58 4.48
CA GLY A 554 -11.79 39.86 3.76
C GLY A 554 -10.67 40.00 2.71
N GLY A 555 -9.89 38.95 2.45
CA GLY A 555 -8.90 38.90 1.38
C GLY A 555 -9.51 38.87 -0.03
N ALA A 556 -8.64 38.89 -1.04
CA ALA A 556 -9.06 38.89 -2.45
C ALA A 556 -9.92 37.65 -2.78
N PRO A 557 -11.06 37.83 -3.47
CA PRO A 557 -11.91 36.71 -3.86
C PRO A 557 -11.22 35.82 -4.89
N PHE A 558 -11.43 34.51 -4.79
CA PHE A 558 -11.02 33.55 -5.80
C PHE A 558 -12.19 32.64 -6.19
N LEU A 559 -12.09 32.02 -7.36
CA LEU A 559 -13.16 31.19 -7.93
C LEU A 559 -12.88 29.71 -7.68
N LEU A 560 -13.84 29.03 -7.07
CA LEU A 560 -13.88 27.58 -6.89
C LEU A 560 -14.93 26.98 -7.83
N ARG A 561 -14.59 25.87 -8.51
CA ARG A 561 -15.33 25.34 -9.67
C ARG A 561 -15.67 23.85 -9.52
N PRO A 562 -16.61 23.47 -8.63
CA PRO A 562 -17.05 22.07 -8.55
C PRO A 562 -17.83 21.68 -9.81
N GLU A 563 -17.73 20.43 -10.23
CA GLU A 563 -18.40 19.95 -11.45
C GLU A 563 -19.25 18.70 -11.16
N GLN A 564 -20.36 18.59 -11.88
CA GLN A 564 -21.07 17.33 -12.06
C GLN A 564 -20.89 16.93 -13.52
N ARG A 565 -20.08 15.90 -13.78
CA ARG A 565 -19.74 15.44 -15.14
C ARG A 565 -20.69 14.34 -15.58
N PHE A 566 -20.94 14.30 -16.88
CA PHE A 566 -21.69 13.29 -17.59
C PHE A 566 -20.82 12.73 -18.71
N PHE A 567 -20.66 11.41 -18.70
CA PHE A 567 -19.98 10.64 -19.74
C PHE A 567 -21.02 9.92 -20.58
N ALA A 568 -20.84 9.91 -21.90
CA ALA A 568 -21.76 9.22 -22.80
C ALA A 568 -21.49 7.71 -22.89
N ASN A 569 -20.22 7.29 -22.76
CA ASN A 569 -19.78 5.90 -22.96
C ASN A 569 -18.77 5.45 -21.87
N PRO A 570 -19.16 4.58 -20.92
CA PRO A 570 -20.55 4.24 -20.62
C PRO A 570 -21.33 5.45 -20.06
N PRO A 571 -22.66 5.52 -20.22
CA PRO A 571 -23.49 6.55 -19.60
C PRO A 571 -23.31 6.58 -18.08
N THR A 572 -22.68 7.61 -17.54
CA THR A 572 -22.42 7.73 -16.10
C THR A 572 -22.30 9.18 -15.69
N GLU A 573 -22.86 9.52 -14.53
CA GLU A 573 -22.63 10.81 -13.88
C GLU A 573 -21.56 10.66 -12.78
N THR A 574 -20.59 11.57 -12.75
CA THR A 574 -19.59 11.66 -11.68
C THR A 574 -19.60 13.05 -11.06
N SER A 575 -19.14 13.16 -9.82
CA SER A 575 -19.00 14.44 -9.11
C SER A 575 -17.52 14.75 -8.94
N GLU A 576 -17.11 15.95 -9.32
CA GLU A 576 -15.74 16.42 -9.19
C GLU A 576 -15.72 17.52 -8.15
N ALA A 577 -15.14 17.20 -6.99
CA ALA A 577 -15.00 18.16 -5.92
C ALA A 577 -14.00 19.25 -6.30
N ALA A 578 -14.30 20.49 -5.92
CA ALA A 578 -13.34 21.57 -6.02
C ALA A 578 -12.64 21.80 -4.69
N LEU A 579 -11.30 21.79 -4.74
CA LEU A 579 -10.42 21.96 -3.59
C LEU A 579 -9.69 23.29 -3.66
N ALA A 580 -9.64 24.00 -2.54
CA ALA A 580 -8.68 25.07 -2.31
C ALA A 580 -7.80 24.71 -1.12
N THR A 581 -6.49 24.55 -1.38
CA THR A 581 -5.51 24.16 -0.37
C THR A 581 -4.81 25.36 0.21
N PHE A 582 -4.76 25.43 1.54
CA PHE A 582 -4.05 26.44 2.32
C PHE A 582 -3.03 25.76 3.22
N TRP A 583 -2.18 26.56 3.87
CA TRP A 583 -1.20 26.03 4.83
C TRP A 583 -1.87 25.42 6.07
N ASP A 584 -3.06 25.89 6.44
CA ASP A 584 -3.80 25.51 7.64
C ASP A 584 -5.01 24.59 7.38
N GLY A 585 -5.23 24.15 6.15
CA GLY A 585 -6.31 23.22 5.83
C GLY A 585 -6.74 23.23 4.38
N GLN A 586 -7.84 22.54 4.09
CA GLN A 586 -8.46 22.49 2.78
C GLN A 586 -9.94 22.89 2.85
N LEU A 587 -10.32 23.79 1.94
CA LEU A 587 -11.72 24.08 1.64
C LEU A 587 -12.15 23.17 0.50
N TYR A 588 -13.28 22.52 0.70
CA TYR A 588 -13.81 21.50 -0.19
C TYR A 588 -15.25 21.86 -0.54
N ALA A 589 -15.60 21.80 -1.82
CA ALA A 589 -16.97 22.04 -2.28
C ALA A 589 -17.39 20.99 -3.31
N VAL A 590 -18.60 20.45 -3.14
CA VAL A 590 -19.25 19.55 -4.11
C VAL A 590 -20.59 20.14 -4.52
N LEU A 591 -20.82 20.10 -5.83
CA LEU A 591 -22.09 20.48 -6.43
C LEU A 591 -23.02 19.25 -6.45
N GLY A 592 -24.16 19.36 -5.79
CA GLY A 592 -25.22 18.37 -5.82
C GLY A 592 -26.27 18.66 -6.90
N ARG A 593 -27.35 17.87 -6.86
CA ARG A 593 -28.45 17.96 -7.83
C ARG A 593 -29.32 19.21 -7.59
N ASP A 594 -30.09 19.53 -8.62
CA ASP A 594 -31.12 20.59 -8.58
C ASP A 594 -32.25 20.16 -7.63
N ASP A 595 -32.79 21.09 -6.85
CA ASP A 595 -33.91 20.82 -5.95
C ASP A 595 -35.29 21.00 -6.61
N HIS A 596 -35.33 21.11 -7.94
CA HIS A 596 -36.53 21.38 -8.76
C HIS A 596 -37.17 22.77 -8.51
N GLY A 597 -36.61 23.58 -7.59
CA GLY A 597 -37.01 24.95 -7.28
C GLY A 597 -36.01 26.02 -7.76
N GLY A 598 -34.99 25.63 -8.54
CA GLY A 598 -33.95 26.53 -9.06
C GLY A 598 -32.82 26.81 -8.07
N ARG A 599 -32.78 26.14 -6.91
CA ARG A 599 -31.64 26.16 -5.98
C ARG A 599 -30.78 24.91 -6.23
N ARG A 600 -29.50 25.01 -5.90
CA ARG A 600 -28.56 23.89 -6.04
C ARG A 600 -28.06 23.44 -4.68
N GLN A 601 -28.09 22.13 -4.45
CA GLN A 601 -27.48 21.58 -3.26
C GLN A 601 -25.96 21.76 -3.35
N LEU A 602 -25.36 22.38 -2.34
CA LEU A 602 -23.92 22.52 -2.16
C LEU A 602 -23.52 21.87 -0.86
N ARG A 603 -22.51 21.01 -0.92
CA ARG A 603 -21.88 20.44 0.27
C ARG A 603 -20.50 21.05 0.41
N LEU A 604 -20.28 21.72 1.53
CA LEU A 604 -19.10 22.53 1.82
C LEU A 604 -18.41 21.96 3.06
N TRP A 605 -17.09 21.83 3.03
CA TRP A 605 -16.29 21.45 4.19
C TRP A 605 -15.08 22.35 4.34
N TRP A 606 -14.78 22.70 5.59
CA TRP A 606 -13.49 23.23 5.99
C TRP A 606 -12.78 22.21 6.87
N LYS A 607 -11.58 21.80 6.46
CA LYS A 607 -10.82 20.72 7.10
C LYS A 607 -9.45 21.21 7.53
N PRO A 608 -9.32 21.73 8.77
CA PRO A 608 -8.05 22.21 9.30
C PRO A 608 -6.98 21.12 9.31
N PHE A 609 -5.79 21.46 8.80
CA PHE A 609 -4.59 20.62 8.81
C PHE A 609 -4.72 19.20 8.23
N VAL A 610 -5.78 18.90 7.47
CA VAL A 610 -5.97 17.58 6.85
C VAL A 610 -4.83 17.19 5.91
N THR A 611 -4.17 18.18 5.30
CA THR A 611 -3.01 17.99 4.42
C THR A 611 -1.81 17.35 5.12
N LEU A 612 -1.73 17.44 6.45
CA LEU A 612 -0.67 16.80 7.24
C LEU A 612 -0.73 15.27 7.15
N ILE A 613 -1.90 14.68 6.88
CA ILE A 613 -2.04 13.23 6.67
C ILE A 613 -1.09 12.78 5.55
N TRP A 614 -1.17 13.43 4.39
CA TRP A 614 -0.39 13.07 3.21
C TRP A 614 1.03 13.64 3.26
N ALA A 615 1.24 14.81 3.86
CA ALA A 615 2.60 15.33 4.10
C ALA A 615 3.40 14.36 4.99
N GLY A 616 2.79 13.84 6.05
CA GLY A 616 3.38 12.81 6.90
C GLY A 616 3.62 11.49 6.15
N GLY A 617 2.68 11.04 5.31
CA GLY A 617 2.84 9.90 4.42
C GLY A 617 4.06 10.04 3.49
N GLY A 618 4.23 11.21 2.90
CA GLY A 618 5.41 11.57 2.09
C GLY A 618 6.71 11.54 2.90
N LEU A 619 6.71 12.04 4.13
CA LEU A 619 7.87 11.97 5.04
C LEU A 619 8.22 10.53 5.42
N ILE A 620 7.22 9.67 5.66
CA ILE A 620 7.42 8.23 5.93
C ILE A 620 8.13 7.56 4.75
N ALA A 621 7.63 7.77 3.53
CA ALA A 621 8.24 7.26 2.32
C ALA A 621 9.66 7.81 2.09
N LEU A 622 9.87 9.11 2.29
CA LEU A 622 11.18 9.77 2.19
C LEU A 622 12.18 9.19 3.20
N GLY A 623 11.77 9.00 4.45
CA GLY A 623 12.60 8.39 5.49
C GLY A 623 13.01 6.97 5.13
N GLY A 624 12.08 6.18 4.58
CA GLY A 624 12.36 4.87 4.00
C GLY A 624 13.41 4.94 2.88
N PHE A 625 13.23 5.85 1.93
CA PHE A 625 14.13 6.03 0.79
C PHE A 625 15.55 6.44 1.22
N VAL A 626 15.67 7.41 2.13
CA VAL A 626 16.97 7.84 2.70
C VAL A 626 17.68 6.67 3.40
N SER A 627 16.93 5.85 4.14
CA SER A 627 17.45 4.63 4.77
C SER A 627 17.92 3.59 3.75
N LEU A 628 17.19 3.42 2.64
CA LEU A 628 17.53 2.50 1.57
C LEU A 628 18.83 2.92 0.87
N VAL A 629 18.91 4.18 0.41
CA VAL A 629 20.10 4.75 -0.25
C VAL A 629 21.32 4.64 0.67
N GLY A 630 21.17 4.97 1.95
CA GLY A 630 22.24 4.86 2.94
C GLY A 630 22.80 3.45 3.10
N ARG A 631 21.97 2.43 2.96
CA ARG A 631 22.39 1.02 3.07
C ARG A 631 23.03 0.51 1.79
N VAL A 632 22.48 0.85 0.63
CA VAL A 632 23.04 0.43 -0.67
C VAL A 632 24.42 1.04 -0.88
N ARG A 633 24.63 2.33 -0.56
CA ARG A 633 25.95 2.98 -0.63
C ARG A 633 26.99 2.28 0.23
N ARG A 634 26.64 1.92 1.48
CA ARG A 634 27.56 1.21 2.39
C ARG A 634 27.90 -0.22 1.94
N ARG A 635 27.03 -0.86 1.17
CA ARG A 635 27.33 -2.19 0.59
C ARG A 635 28.34 -2.12 -0.54
N ARG A 636 28.27 -1.09 -1.40
CA ARG A 636 29.22 -0.92 -2.51
C ARG A 636 30.63 -0.52 -2.05
N ALA A 637 30.74 0.08 -0.87
CA ALA A 637 32.02 0.49 -0.27
C ALA A 637 32.73 -0.65 0.49
N ARG A 638 32.13 -1.85 0.54
CA ARG A 638 32.71 -3.07 1.11
C ARG A 638 32.82 -4.09 -0.01
#